data_AF-A0A958L1T6-F1
#
_entry.id   AF-A0A958L1T6-F1
#
_cell.length_a   1.000
_cell.length_b   1.000
_cell.length_c   1.000
_cell.angle_alpha   90.00
_cell.angle_beta   90.00
_cell.angle_gamma   90.00
#
_symmetry.space_group_name_H-M   'P 1'
#
loop_
_entity.id
_entity.type
_entity.pdbx_description
1 polymer ?
#
loop_
_entity_poly.entity_id
_entity_poly.type
_entity_poly.pdbx_seq_one_letter_code
_entity_poly.pdbx_strand_id
1 'polypeptide(L)'
;MSIVKFFVVVFVLLITFAGCGDSGSSDVVSRGFGGSDSANFGCDGTCPNEVLTSGEVERILRQAVAGAKILGVAATFAVLDRVGNVLAVYQMPGANATTTINGKIGAVGGLEGVTVPATLAAISKAGTGAYLSSQGNGFTSRTASQIVQENFNPGEMNQPGGPLFGVQFSQLICSDITVLNPLFTAGISTGSNLLSTGGRGPRPLPLGLSADPGGIPLYKLGDMVGGLGVELDGQYSLDREVFDFDDNIEERLALIASRGFEAPSERAGDSIFVVGKSFRYTDLSYDQVEVAEEPLPELNPAALTAVTLFTDGTIRSGTRFGDPASGITKTSRAGVPAAVLTDEAGNPRFPPRSGTPLAGGIELSAVEVDALLDSILFTSFRTRAQIRNPKNSPAQVSIFVVDTQGVVLGMVRSGDAPLFGIDVALQKARTAVFFSSTDAGDRLNEVRSRNGVGAFDDYVSLVRAFLGPDALTGTNAFSDRAGGNMSRPFFPDGINGRANGPFSHPFPGTSVAARTWSPFNTGLQLDLVFQRLVQPLGVPVNPPSSLPDSCTDSGVLGTRLRNGIQIFPGSVPVYRGKTLIGGIGISGDGVDQDDLIAFYGASRPGLDAIGRTGIGDPILGFNAPPEIRADNLQGPIENTRLRFVNCPESPFRDSSEQQVCGGL
;
A
#
# COMPACT_ATOMS: atom_id res chain seq x y z
N MET A 1 -30.34 0.10 -74.56
CA MET A 1 -30.14 1.57 -74.47
C MET A 1 -29.44 1.83 -73.15
N SER A 2 -28.28 2.50 -73.20
CA SER A 2 -27.13 2.27 -72.32
C SER A 2 -27.11 3.03 -70.99
N ILE A 3 -26.69 2.29 -69.96
CA ILE A 3 -25.74 2.59 -68.87
C ILE A 3 -25.19 4.04 -68.81
N VAL A 4 -25.36 4.70 -67.65
CA VAL A 4 -24.65 5.94 -67.28
C VAL A 4 -23.70 5.63 -66.11
N LYS A 5 -22.41 5.93 -66.33
CA LYS A 5 -21.28 5.74 -65.41
C LYS A 5 -21.10 6.97 -64.50
N PHE A 6 -20.82 6.72 -63.22
CA PHE A 6 -20.32 7.70 -62.25
C PHE A 6 -18.81 7.95 -62.47
N PHE A 7 -18.39 9.21 -62.46
CA PHE A 7 -16.99 9.63 -62.44
C PHE A 7 -16.63 10.25 -61.08
N VAL A 8 -15.44 9.90 -60.61
CA VAL A 8 -14.78 10.37 -59.38
C VAL A 8 -14.15 11.74 -59.61
N VAL A 9 -14.27 12.66 -58.65
CA VAL A 9 -13.38 13.83 -58.51
C VAL A 9 -12.96 13.95 -57.04
N VAL A 10 -11.65 13.88 -56.81
CA VAL A 10 -10.96 14.06 -55.53
C VAL A 10 -10.62 15.54 -55.37
N PHE A 11 -10.92 16.14 -54.21
CA PHE A 11 -10.48 17.50 -53.87
C PHE A 11 -9.45 17.43 -52.73
N VAL A 12 -8.22 17.79 -53.03
CA VAL A 12 -7.13 18.01 -52.07
C VAL A 12 -7.09 19.51 -51.79
N LEU A 13 -7.20 19.93 -50.52
CA LEU A 13 -7.02 21.32 -50.11
C LEU A 13 -5.77 21.43 -49.22
N LEU A 14 -4.69 21.98 -49.79
CA LEU A 14 -3.53 22.50 -49.07
C LEU A 14 -3.87 23.92 -48.61
N ILE A 15 -3.78 24.18 -47.31
CA ILE A 15 -3.78 25.55 -46.77
C ILE A 15 -2.41 25.79 -46.10
N THR A 16 -1.61 26.63 -46.75
CA THR A 16 -0.46 27.32 -46.18
C THR A 16 -0.94 28.52 -45.37
N PHE A 17 -0.51 28.65 -44.12
CA PHE A 17 -0.57 29.93 -43.39
C PHE A 17 0.85 30.39 -43.04
N ALA A 18 1.21 31.56 -43.55
CA ALA A 18 2.21 32.44 -42.99
C ALA A 18 1.50 33.75 -42.63
N GLY A 19 1.70 34.25 -41.41
CA GLY A 19 1.27 35.61 -41.08
C GLY A 19 1.12 35.93 -39.59
N CYS A 20 2.05 36.77 -39.13
CA CYS A 20 1.97 37.72 -38.02
C CYS A 20 2.12 37.19 -36.58
N GLY A 21 3.26 37.56 -35.99
CA GLY A 21 3.39 37.64 -34.55
C GLY A 21 2.51 38.75 -34.00
N ASP A 22 1.85 38.45 -32.90
CA ASP A 22 1.55 39.42 -31.86
C ASP A 22 1.90 38.75 -30.52
N SER A 23 2.78 39.43 -29.79
CA SER A 23 3.33 39.01 -28.51
C SER A 23 2.31 39.28 -27.42
N GLY A 24 1.45 38.30 -27.17
CA GLY A 24 0.66 38.21 -25.95
C GLY A 24 1.20 37.07 -25.10
N SER A 25 2.08 37.38 -24.13
CA SER A 25 2.53 36.43 -23.11
C SER A 25 1.32 36.03 -22.27
N SER A 26 0.64 34.97 -22.68
CA SER A 26 -0.15 34.17 -21.77
C SER A 26 0.82 33.15 -21.21
N ASP A 27 1.21 33.36 -19.96
CA ASP A 27 2.00 32.43 -19.18
C ASP A 27 1.21 31.13 -19.04
N VAL A 28 1.31 30.26 -20.04
CA VAL A 28 1.15 28.83 -19.83
C VAL A 28 2.38 28.45 -19.03
N VAL A 29 2.25 28.49 -17.70
CA VAL A 29 3.27 27.97 -16.80
C VAL A 29 3.45 26.50 -17.18
N SER A 30 4.51 26.21 -17.93
CA SER A 30 5.06 24.88 -18.10
C SER A 30 5.57 24.47 -16.72
N ARG A 31 4.67 24.03 -15.84
CA ARG A 31 5.04 23.53 -14.51
C ARG A 31 5.86 22.27 -14.70
N GLY A 32 7.07 22.27 -14.15
CA GLY A 32 8.00 21.14 -14.23
C GLY A 32 7.42 19.89 -13.57
N PHE A 33 7.87 18.74 -14.03
CA PHE A 33 7.58 17.46 -13.36
C PHE A 33 8.19 17.47 -11.94
N GLY A 34 7.54 16.78 -11.00
CA GLY A 34 7.90 16.83 -9.58
C GLY A 34 9.25 16.19 -9.21
N GLY A 35 9.84 15.42 -10.12
CA GLY A 35 11.21 14.90 -9.99
C GLY A 35 12.28 15.83 -10.61
N SER A 36 13.54 15.36 -10.60
CA SER A 36 14.67 16.09 -11.19
C SER A 36 15.36 15.28 -12.28
N ASP A 37 15.63 15.93 -13.41
CA ASP A 37 16.47 15.37 -14.49
C ASP A 37 17.91 15.11 -14.02
N SER A 38 18.40 15.88 -13.04
CA SER A 38 19.74 15.66 -12.46
C SER A 38 19.83 14.34 -11.66
N ALA A 39 18.68 13.74 -11.32
CA ALA A 39 18.60 12.47 -10.62
C ALA A 39 18.40 11.27 -11.58
N ASN A 40 18.40 11.48 -12.90
CA ASN A 40 18.29 10.43 -13.91
C ASN A 40 19.64 9.72 -14.14
N PHE A 41 19.96 8.75 -13.26
CA PHE A 41 21.19 7.95 -13.34
C PHE A 41 21.02 6.61 -14.09
N GLY A 42 19.92 6.42 -14.84
CA GLY A 42 19.69 5.20 -15.63
C GLY A 42 19.45 3.94 -14.79
N CYS A 43 18.97 4.12 -13.54
CA CYS A 43 18.62 3.02 -12.66
C CYS A 43 17.31 2.35 -13.10
N ASP A 44 17.35 1.08 -13.49
CA ASP A 44 16.20 0.34 -14.04
C ASP A 44 15.60 -0.72 -13.09
N GLY A 45 15.90 -0.63 -11.79
CA GLY A 45 15.48 -1.63 -10.80
C GLY A 45 16.59 -2.59 -10.33
N THR A 46 17.84 -2.34 -10.73
CA THR A 46 19.00 -3.18 -10.40
C THR A 46 20.16 -2.44 -9.72
N CYS A 47 19.88 -1.27 -9.13
CA CYS A 47 20.91 -0.41 -8.55
C CYS A 47 21.62 -0.99 -7.32
N PRO A 48 22.79 -0.43 -6.95
CA PRO A 48 23.66 -0.96 -5.88
C PRO A 48 23.06 -0.97 -4.47
N ASN A 49 21.85 -0.46 -4.28
CA ASN A 49 21.20 -0.20 -3.01
C ASN A 49 22.00 0.79 -2.16
N GLU A 50 22.12 2.04 -2.62
CA GLU A 50 22.78 3.12 -1.89
C GLU A 50 22.22 3.34 -0.47
N VAL A 51 23.00 4.04 0.37
CA VAL A 51 22.61 4.36 1.76
C VAL A 51 22.80 5.83 2.07
N LEU A 52 21.93 6.36 2.93
CA LEU A 52 22.12 7.66 3.58
C LEU A 52 23.16 7.53 4.70
N THR A 53 24.20 8.34 4.65
CA THR A 53 25.14 8.50 5.76
C THR A 53 24.59 9.47 6.81
N SER A 54 25.09 9.39 8.06
CA SER A 54 24.69 10.35 9.10
C SER A 54 24.92 11.81 8.72
N GLY A 55 26.00 12.12 7.98
CA GLY A 55 26.25 13.47 7.46
C GLY A 55 25.25 13.91 6.39
N GLU A 56 24.76 12.99 5.56
CA GLU A 56 23.71 13.26 4.58
C GLU A 56 22.35 13.47 5.25
N VAL A 57 22.03 12.68 6.28
CA VAL A 57 20.82 12.88 7.11
C VAL A 57 20.87 14.24 7.80
N GLU A 58 22.02 14.60 8.36
CA GLU A 58 22.22 15.93 8.95
C GLU A 58 22.04 17.04 7.91
N ARG A 59 22.61 16.88 6.70
CA ARG A 59 22.44 17.85 5.61
C ARG A 59 20.97 18.06 5.24
N ILE A 60 20.19 16.99 5.08
CA ILE A 60 18.75 17.06 4.78
C ILE A 60 18.02 17.87 5.86
N LEU A 61 18.30 17.60 7.15
CA LEU A 61 17.68 18.36 8.24
C LEU A 61 18.11 19.83 8.25
N ARG A 62 19.38 20.13 7.95
CA ARG A 62 19.88 21.51 7.87
C ARG A 62 19.24 22.28 6.71
N GLN A 63 19.03 21.63 5.56
CA GLN A 63 18.27 22.21 4.43
C GLN A 63 16.82 22.48 4.84
N ALA A 64 16.19 21.54 5.57
CA ALA A 64 14.83 21.70 6.09
C ALA A 64 14.70 22.90 7.05
N VAL A 65 15.62 23.03 8.01
CA VAL A 65 15.67 24.15 8.96
C VAL A 65 15.96 25.48 8.25
N ALA A 66 16.82 25.48 7.22
CA ALA A 66 17.05 26.66 6.39
C ALA A 66 15.78 27.08 5.65
N GLY A 67 15.11 26.13 4.99
CA GLY A 67 13.83 26.37 4.31
C GLY A 67 12.76 26.93 5.26
N ALA A 68 12.63 26.35 6.44
CA ALA A 68 11.68 26.83 7.45
C ALA A 68 11.99 28.26 7.92
N LYS A 69 13.27 28.62 8.07
CA LYS A 69 13.67 29.99 8.39
C LYS A 69 13.36 30.97 7.27
N ILE A 70 13.59 30.59 6.01
CA ILE A 70 13.25 31.42 4.84
C ILE A 70 11.75 31.69 4.80
N LEU A 71 10.94 30.67 5.09
CA LEU A 71 9.49 30.73 5.05
C LEU A 71 8.86 31.30 6.33
N GLY A 72 9.67 31.58 7.36
CA GLY A 72 9.19 32.16 8.63
C GLY A 72 8.32 31.22 9.47
N VAL A 73 8.55 29.90 9.37
CA VAL A 73 7.75 28.85 10.02
C VAL A 73 8.61 27.92 10.90
N ALA A 74 7.95 27.10 11.73
CA ALA A 74 8.58 26.04 12.50
C ALA A 74 7.84 24.72 12.26
N ALA A 75 8.58 23.65 11.95
CA ALA A 75 8.02 22.35 11.58
C ALA A 75 8.73 21.19 12.30
N THR A 76 8.11 20.01 12.20
CA THR A 76 8.67 18.72 12.60
C THR A 76 9.09 17.94 11.36
N PHE A 77 10.30 17.40 11.38
CA PHE A 77 10.88 16.64 10.27
C PHE A 77 11.25 15.22 10.72
N ALA A 78 11.03 14.23 9.85
CA ALA A 78 11.52 12.87 10.05
C ALA A 78 12.21 12.35 8.79
N VAL A 79 13.37 11.71 8.96
CA VAL A 79 14.11 11.05 7.87
C VAL A 79 14.20 9.56 8.16
N LEU A 80 13.75 8.74 7.23
CA LEU A 80 13.76 7.28 7.33
C LEU A 80 14.63 6.68 6.22
N ASP A 81 15.25 5.53 6.49
CA ASP A 81 15.85 4.72 5.42
C ASP A 81 14.79 3.87 4.70
N ARG A 82 15.22 3.16 3.66
CA ARG A 82 14.34 2.34 2.82
C ARG A 82 13.55 1.30 3.59
N VAL A 83 14.09 0.69 4.66
CA VAL A 83 13.37 -0.31 5.47
C VAL A 83 12.64 0.28 6.68
N GLY A 84 12.58 1.61 6.76
CA GLY A 84 11.78 2.36 7.72
C GLY A 84 12.48 2.59 9.06
N ASN A 85 13.81 2.39 9.14
CA ASN A 85 14.53 2.84 10.32
C ASN A 85 14.48 4.36 10.38
N VAL A 86 14.03 4.91 11.51
CA VAL A 86 14.04 6.35 11.74
C VAL A 86 15.47 6.82 12.00
N LEU A 87 16.04 7.54 11.04
CA LEU A 87 17.42 8.00 11.07
C LEU A 87 17.59 9.28 11.89
N ALA A 88 16.57 10.13 11.89
CA ALA A 88 16.47 11.30 12.76
C ALA A 88 15.02 11.82 12.81
N VAL A 89 14.67 12.43 13.93
CA VAL A 89 13.47 13.28 14.08
C VAL A 89 13.91 14.61 14.66
N TYR A 90 13.50 15.71 14.02
CA TYR A 90 13.87 17.07 14.42
C TYR A 90 12.60 17.91 14.55
N GLN A 91 12.29 18.37 15.76
CA GLN A 91 11.16 19.25 16.02
C GLN A 91 11.67 20.65 16.35
N MET A 92 11.44 21.60 15.44
CA MET A 92 11.89 22.98 15.64
C MET A 92 11.23 23.61 16.88
N PRO A 93 11.94 24.47 17.63
CA PRO A 93 11.31 25.29 18.65
C PRO A 93 10.14 26.08 18.05
N GLY A 94 8.95 25.95 18.64
CA GLY A 94 7.71 26.60 18.16
C GLY A 94 6.91 25.80 17.13
N ALA A 95 7.39 24.61 16.70
CA ALA A 95 6.60 23.71 15.88
C ALA A 95 5.40 23.15 16.67
N ASN A 96 4.31 22.84 15.97
CA ASN A 96 3.15 22.19 16.58
C ASN A 96 3.55 20.84 17.20
N ALA A 97 3.17 20.62 18.46
CA ALA A 97 3.47 19.37 19.17
C ALA A 97 2.55 18.22 18.74
N THR A 98 1.35 18.54 18.24
CA THR A 98 0.30 17.59 17.88
C THR A 98 -0.35 17.96 16.57
N THR A 99 -0.94 16.96 15.92
CA THR A 99 -1.74 17.09 14.71
C THR A 99 -3.05 16.33 14.86
N THR A 100 -4.09 16.76 14.16
CA THR A 100 -5.42 16.15 14.24
C THR A 100 -5.77 15.44 12.94
N ILE A 101 -6.18 14.18 13.04
CA ILE A 101 -6.61 13.38 11.88
C ILE A 101 -7.94 13.93 11.34
N ASN A 102 -7.97 14.25 10.05
CA ASN A 102 -9.14 14.86 9.42
C ASN A 102 -9.26 14.47 7.94
N GLY A 103 -10.29 13.70 7.61
CA GLY A 103 -10.57 13.28 6.24
C GLY A 103 -11.05 14.38 5.29
N LYS A 104 -11.25 15.62 5.77
CA LYS A 104 -11.76 16.79 5.02
C LYS A 104 -13.10 16.56 4.29
N ILE A 105 -13.93 15.64 4.80
CA ILE A 105 -15.26 15.32 4.23
C ILE A 105 -16.39 15.39 5.27
N GLY A 106 -16.11 15.92 6.46
CA GLY A 106 -17.10 16.00 7.56
C GLY A 106 -17.51 14.63 8.08
N ALA A 107 -16.64 13.62 7.98
CA ALA A 107 -16.92 12.29 8.48
C ALA A 107 -16.90 12.23 10.02
N VAL A 108 -17.64 11.27 10.57
CA VAL A 108 -17.76 11.07 12.02
C VAL A 108 -17.41 9.63 12.37
N GLY A 109 -16.61 9.47 13.44
CA GLY A 109 -16.22 8.17 14.00
C GLY A 109 -14.84 7.68 13.55
N GLY A 110 -14.45 6.51 14.05
CA GLY A 110 -13.12 5.96 13.76
C GLY A 110 -12.00 6.87 14.26
N LEU A 111 -11.04 7.17 13.38
CA LEU A 111 -9.91 8.05 13.68
C LEU A 111 -10.21 9.54 13.40
N GLU A 112 -11.37 9.89 12.84
CA GLU A 112 -11.72 11.29 12.57
C GLU A 112 -11.72 12.13 13.85
N GLY A 113 -10.97 13.23 13.85
CA GLY A 113 -10.81 14.13 14.99
C GLY A 113 -9.86 13.63 16.09
N VAL A 114 -9.20 12.48 15.91
CA VAL A 114 -8.18 12.01 16.88
C VAL A 114 -6.92 12.85 16.76
N THR A 115 -6.47 13.41 17.88
CA THR A 115 -5.21 14.16 17.97
C THR A 115 -4.05 13.24 18.36
N VAL A 116 -2.94 13.31 17.62
CA VAL A 116 -1.73 12.51 17.81
C VAL A 116 -0.48 13.42 17.80
N PRO A 117 0.68 12.97 18.31
CA PRO A 117 1.91 13.76 18.22
C PRO A 117 2.32 14.03 16.78
N ALA A 118 2.77 15.26 16.50
CA ALA A 118 3.26 15.67 15.18
C ALA A 118 4.48 14.85 14.71
N THR A 119 5.28 14.35 15.66
CA THR A 119 6.41 13.46 15.37
C THR A 119 5.98 12.13 14.78
N LEU A 120 4.84 11.57 15.21
CA LEU A 120 4.29 10.34 14.62
C LEU A 120 3.81 10.58 13.19
N ALA A 121 3.15 11.70 12.94
CA ALA A 121 2.71 12.09 11.61
C ALA A 121 3.90 12.29 10.65
N ALA A 122 4.95 13.00 11.07
CA ALA A 122 6.16 13.17 10.28
C ALA A 122 6.82 11.82 9.93
N ILE A 123 6.90 10.88 10.88
CA ILE A 123 7.42 9.52 10.62
C ILE A 123 6.54 8.78 9.59
N SER A 124 5.22 8.82 9.74
CA SER A 124 4.30 8.17 8.78
C SER A 124 4.36 8.81 7.39
N LYS A 125 4.51 10.14 7.29
CA LYS A 125 4.72 10.86 6.01
C LYS A 125 6.03 10.42 5.33
N ALA A 126 7.14 10.39 6.08
CA ALA A 126 8.44 9.90 5.59
C ALA A 126 8.36 8.43 5.14
N GLY A 127 7.72 7.59 5.97
CA GLY A 127 7.52 6.18 5.70
C GLY A 127 6.71 5.93 4.45
N THR A 128 5.75 6.80 4.14
CA THR A 128 4.95 6.72 2.92
C THR A 128 5.80 6.90 1.67
N GLY A 129 6.63 7.95 1.64
CA GLY A 129 7.61 8.13 0.57
C GLY A 129 8.56 6.94 0.46
N ALA A 130 9.07 6.45 1.61
CA ALA A 130 9.99 5.32 1.66
C ALA A 130 9.38 3.99 1.17
N TYR A 131 8.12 3.71 1.51
CA TYR A 131 7.53 2.38 1.37
C TYR A 131 6.72 2.20 0.10
N LEU A 132 6.11 3.27 -0.43
CA LEU A 132 5.40 3.24 -1.72
C LEU A 132 6.36 3.28 -2.91
N SER A 133 7.55 3.85 -2.72
CA SER A 133 8.53 4.02 -3.79
C SER A 133 9.47 2.82 -3.95
N SER A 134 10.10 2.75 -5.10
CA SER A 134 11.05 1.70 -5.48
C SER A 134 12.12 2.27 -6.42
N GLN A 135 13.01 1.42 -6.93
CA GLN A 135 13.87 1.84 -8.03
C GLN A 135 13.11 1.97 -9.36
N GLY A 136 11.85 1.55 -9.47
CA GLY A 136 11.04 1.73 -10.68
C GLY A 136 10.02 2.88 -10.62
N ASN A 137 9.80 3.50 -9.46
CA ASN A 137 8.84 4.58 -9.27
C ASN A 137 9.17 5.39 -8.02
N GLY A 138 8.79 6.67 -8.02
CA GLY A 138 8.81 7.55 -6.85
C GLY A 138 7.42 8.10 -6.59
N PHE A 139 6.88 7.80 -5.41
CA PHE A 139 5.56 8.21 -4.96
C PHE A 139 5.65 8.96 -3.64
N THR A 140 4.82 9.98 -3.49
CA THR A 140 4.73 10.82 -2.30
C THR A 140 3.47 10.49 -1.51
N SER A 141 3.29 11.14 -0.36
CA SER A 141 2.01 11.13 0.33
C SER A 141 0.88 11.78 -0.46
N ARG A 142 1.16 12.67 -1.42
CA ARG A 142 0.15 13.17 -2.37
C ARG A 142 -0.27 12.12 -3.40
N THR A 143 0.67 11.31 -3.89
CA THR A 143 0.30 10.11 -4.67
C THR A 143 -0.61 9.21 -3.85
N ALA A 144 -0.26 8.97 -2.59
CA ALA A 144 -1.06 8.18 -1.66
C ALA A 144 -2.46 8.80 -1.46
N SER A 145 -2.56 10.13 -1.30
CA SER A 145 -3.83 10.87 -1.23
C SER A 145 -4.77 10.49 -2.36
N GLN A 146 -4.29 10.54 -3.61
CA GLN A 146 -5.11 10.29 -4.79
C GLN A 146 -5.67 8.86 -4.83
N ILE A 147 -4.90 7.87 -4.37
CA ILE A 147 -5.22 6.44 -4.56
C ILE A 147 -6.00 5.80 -3.40
N VAL A 148 -6.29 6.53 -2.32
CA VAL A 148 -7.02 6.01 -1.15
C VAL A 148 -8.45 6.53 -1.02
N GLN A 149 -8.89 7.36 -1.97
CA GLN A 149 -10.17 8.07 -1.90
C GLN A 149 -11.34 7.27 -2.51
N GLU A 150 -12.55 7.80 -2.35
CA GLU A 150 -13.78 7.17 -2.82
C GLU A 150 -13.83 7.03 -4.34
N ASN A 151 -13.14 7.90 -5.07
CA ASN A 151 -13.03 7.89 -6.53
C ASN A 151 -11.55 8.06 -6.96
N PHE A 152 -11.18 7.53 -8.13
CA PHE A 152 -9.90 7.72 -8.81
C PHE A 152 -10.14 8.37 -10.18
N ASN A 153 -10.06 9.69 -10.34
CA ASN A 153 -9.53 10.69 -9.41
C ASN A 153 -10.57 11.23 -8.40
N PRO A 154 -10.13 11.78 -7.26
CA PRO A 154 -10.98 12.60 -6.38
C PRO A 154 -11.68 13.72 -7.14
N GLY A 155 -12.95 13.99 -6.81
CA GLY A 155 -13.78 14.99 -7.49
C GLY A 155 -14.40 14.52 -8.83
N GLU A 156 -13.89 13.45 -9.45
CA GLU A 156 -14.56 12.83 -10.60
C GLU A 156 -15.70 11.95 -10.14
N MET A 157 -16.93 12.34 -10.47
CA MET A 157 -18.09 11.52 -10.17
C MET A 157 -18.20 10.33 -11.13
N ASN A 158 -18.77 9.24 -10.61
CA ASN A 158 -19.04 7.98 -11.29
C ASN A 158 -17.77 7.31 -11.85
N GLN A 159 -16.68 7.36 -11.08
CA GLN A 159 -15.44 6.64 -11.35
C GLN A 159 -15.21 5.61 -10.25
N PRO A 160 -14.57 4.46 -10.54
CA PRO A 160 -14.14 3.52 -9.51
C PRO A 160 -13.28 4.20 -8.45
N GLY A 161 -13.17 3.59 -7.28
CA GLY A 161 -12.34 4.11 -6.20
C GLY A 161 -10.86 4.14 -6.47
N GLY A 162 -10.16 4.83 -5.55
CA GLY A 162 -8.73 4.70 -5.39
C GLY A 162 -8.29 3.23 -5.37
N PRO A 163 -7.29 2.81 -6.16
CA PRO A 163 -6.90 1.41 -6.27
C PRO A 163 -6.36 0.83 -4.96
N LEU A 164 -5.81 1.67 -4.06
CA LEU A 164 -5.30 1.26 -2.75
C LEU A 164 -6.17 1.79 -1.60
N PHE A 165 -7.46 1.97 -1.84
CA PHE A 165 -8.45 2.33 -0.82
C PHE A 165 -8.30 1.48 0.46
N GLY A 166 -7.97 2.11 1.59
CA GLY A 166 -7.77 1.45 2.89
C GLY A 166 -6.33 0.98 3.16
N VAL A 167 -5.34 1.28 2.31
CA VAL A 167 -3.93 0.91 2.54
C VAL A 167 -3.32 1.57 3.79
N GLN A 168 -3.93 2.64 4.30
CA GLN A 168 -3.50 3.31 5.52
C GLN A 168 -3.48 2.38 6.73
N PHE A 169 -4.34 1.34 6.75
CA PHE A 169 -4.38 0.34 7.82
C PHE A 169 -3.44 -0.84 7.56
N SER A 170 -2.20 -0.53 7.19
CA SER A 170 -1.10 -1.48 7.00
C SER A 170 0.18 -0.94 7.64
N GLN A 171 1.20 -1.79 7.76
CA GLN A 171 2.47 -1.47 8.44
C GLN A 171 2.26 -1.09 9.90
N LEU A 172 1.23 -1.68 10.52
CA LEU A 172 0.81 -1.33 11.87
C LEU A 172 1.80 -1.88 12.89
N ILE A 173 2.01 -1.13 13.97
CA ILE A 173 2.96 -1.49 15.04
C ILE A 173 2.64 -2.80 15.78
N CYS A 174 1.39 -3.24 15.69
CA CYS A 174 0.89 -4.49 16.25
C CYS A 174 0.96 -5.67 15.24
N SER A 175 1.46 -5.43 14.03
CA SER A 175 1.58 -6.46 12.99
C SER A 175 2.73 -7.40 13.29
N ASP A 176 2.48 -8.70 13.11
CA ASP A 176 3.45 -9.76 13.37
C ASP A 176 4.51 -9.95 12.27
N ILE A 177 4.49 -9.09 11.25
CA ILE A 177 5.52 -9.06 10.21
C ILE A 177 6.55 -7.94 10.41
N THR A 178 6.13 -6.85 11.05
CA THR A 178 7.00 -5.70 11.35
C THR A 178 7.93 -6.03 12.51
N VAL A 179 9.05 -5.32 12.58
CA VAL A 179 10.09 -5.59 13.57
C VAL A 179 10.42 -4.35 14.36
N LEU A 180 10.40 -4.43 15.68
CA LEU A 180 10.75 -3.34 16.59
C LEU A 180 12.22 -3.40 16.99
N ASN A 181 12.81 -2.23 17.23
CA ASN A 181 14.18 -2.15 17.74
C ASN A 181 14.12 -2.19 19.27
N PRO A 182 14.69 -3.24 19.92
CA PRO A 182 14.62 -3.35 21.37
C PRO A 182 15.24 -2.15 22.10
N LEU A 183 16.19 -1.43 21.47
CA LEU A 183 16.78 -0.21 22.01
C LEU A 183 15.75 0.90 22.32
N PHE A 184 14.62 0.93 21.61
CA PHE A 184 13.60 1.97 21.76
C PHE A 184 12.35 1.48 22.50
N THR A 185 12.40 0.27 23.06
CA THR A 185 11.28 -0.38 23.76
C THR A 185 11.45 -0.38 25.28
N ALA A 186 12.47 0.29 25.81
CA ALA A 186 12.81 0.25 27.23
C ALA A 186 11.61 0.65 28.11
N GLY A 187 11.20 -0.27 28.99
CA GLY A 187 10.05 -0.09 29.88
C GLY A 187 8.68 -0.41 29.27
N ILE A 188 8.62 -0.82 28.01
CA ILE A 188 7.38 -1.17 27.29
C ILE A 188 7.35 -2.67 27.04
N SER A 189 6.30 -3.35 27.50
CA SER A 189 6.09 -4.74 27.11
C SER A 189 5.69 -4.82 25.65
N THR A 190 6.46 -5.52 24.83
CA THR A 190 6.21 -5.65 23.38
C THR A 190 5.36 -6.87 23.03
N GLY A 191 4.93 -7.66 24.01
CA GLY A 191 4.20 -8.90 23.77
C GLY A 191 4.96 -9.82 22.80
N SER A 192 4.27 -10.25 21.75
CA SER A 192 4.71 -11.16 20.71
C SER A 192 5.15 -10.46 19.41
N ASN A 193 5.37 -9.14 19.48
CA ASN A 193 6.00 -8.39 18.39
C ASN A 193 7.44 -8.88 18.18
N LEU A 194 7.86 -8.93 16.92
CA LEU A 194 9.22 -9.36 16.60
C LEU A 194 10.21 -8.27 16.98
N LEU A 195 11.26 -8.66 17.68
CA LEU A 195 12.35 -7.77 18.08
C LEU A 195 13.58 -8.07 17.22
N SER A 196 14.21 -7.03 16.70
CA SER A 196 15.50 -7.13 16.06
C SER A 196 16.33 -5.88 16.26
N THR A 197 17.60 -6.11 16.55
CA THR A 197 18.62 -5.09 16.65
C THR A 197 19.05 -4.55 15.28
N GLY A 198 19.73 -3.41 15.30
CA GLY A 198 20.33 -2.81 14.10
C GLY A 198 19.30 -2.27 13.10
N GLY A 199 19.65 -2.39 11.82
CA GLY A 199 18.92 -1.81 10.70
C GLY A 199 17.81 -2.67 10.09
N ARG A 200 17.36 -3.73 10.77
CA ARG A 200 16.45 -4.72 10.17
C ARG A 200 15.01 -4.25 10.17
N GLY A 201 14.37 -4.28 9.00
CA GLY A 201 12.95 -4.02 8.82
C GLY A 201 12.16 -5.22 8.26
N PRO A 202 10.95 -4.99 7.75
CA PRO A 202 10.27 -3.68 7.72
C PRO A 202 9.93 -3.19 9.14
N ARG A 203 10.10 -1.90 9.37
CA ARG A 203 9.70 -1.21 10.60
C ARG A 203 8.22 -0.80 10.49
N PRO A 204 7.48 -0.75 11.62
CA PRO A 204 6.12 -0.24 11.57
C PRO A 204 6.08 1.26 11.33
N LEU A 205 4.98 1.74 10.77
CA LEU A 205 4.66 3.17 10.66
C LEU A 205 3.59 3.50 11.71
N PRO A 206 3.78 4.56 12.53
CA PRO A 206 2.94 4.80 13.68
C PRO A 206 1.46 5.01 13.33
N LEU A 207 1.17 5.75 12.26
CA LEU A 207 -0.18 5.99 11.75
C LEU A 207 -0.47 5.20 10.46
N GLY A 208 0.36 4.20 10.14
CA GLY A 208 0.35 3.56 8.82
C GLY A 208 0.82 4.52 7.72
N LEU A 209 0.35 4.29 6.49
CA LEU A 209 0.64 5.14 5.33
C LEU A 209 -0.20 6.43 5.35
N SER A 210 0.46 7.55 5.06
CA SER A 210 -0.11 8.89 5.06
C SER A 210 -0.71 9.26 3.71
N ALA A 211 -1.91 9.83 3.75
CA ALA A 211 -2.51 10.53 2.62
C ALA A 211 -2.23 12.06 2.67
N ASP A 212 -1.59 12.52 3.75
CA ASP A 212 -1.38 13.93 4.00
C ASP A 212 -0.09 14.42 3.33
N PRO A 213 -0.11 15.50 2.52
CA PRO A 213 1.06 16.04 1.83
C PRO A 213 2.28 16.30 2.75
N GLY A 214 3.47 16.42 2.17
CA GLY A 214 4.73 16.63 2.92
C GLY A 214 5.58 15.36 3.15
N GLY A 215 5.17 14.21 2.63
CA GLY A 215 5.96 12.98 2.60
C GLY A 215 6.54 12.71 1.21
N ILE A 216 7.86 12.69 1.06
CA ILE A 216 8.53 12.47 -0.23
C ILE A 216 9.60 11.36 -0.15
N PRO A 217 9.85 10.63 -1.25
CA PRO A 217 10.95 9.68 -1.32
C PRO A 217 12.29 10.39 -1.49
N LEU A 218 13.35 9.75 -1.01
CA LEU A 218 14.74 10.21 -1.15
C LEU A 218 15.51 9.25 -2.04
N TYR A 219 16.20 9.77 -3.05
CA TYR A 219 17.03 9.00 -3.95
C TYR A 219 18.48 9.45 -3.89
N LYS A 220 19.41 8.53 -4.12
CA LYS A 220 20.84 8.82 -4.25
C LYS A 220 21.38 8.10 -5.47
N LEU A 221 21.93 8.86 -6.42
CA LEU A 221 22.39 8.32 -7.70
C LEU A 221 21.30 7.51 -8.42
N GLY A 222 20.04 7.99 -8.34
CA GLY A 222 18.88 7.31 -8.89
C GLY A 222 18.42 6.07 -8.11
N ASP A 223 19.08 5.68 -7.02
CA ASP A 223 18.65 4.59 -6.16
C ASP A 223 17.76 5.08 -5.03
N MET A 224 16.72 4.32 -4.69
CA MET A 224 15.79 4.68 -3.63
C MET A 224 16.43 4.36 -2.27
N VAL A 225 16.65 5.37 -1.43
CA VAL A 225 17.39 5.24 -0.16
C VAL A 225 16.57 5.47 1.10
N GLY A 226 15.39 6.09 0.98
CA GLY A 226 14.58 6.42 2.16
C GLY A 226 13.46 7.41 1.89
N GLY A 227 12.98 8.08 2.93
CA GLY A 227 11.93 9.09 2.80
C GLY A 227 12.09 10.22 3.81
N LEU A 228 11.54 11.38 3.45
CA LEU A 228 11.44 12.57 4.29
C LEU A 228 9.96 12.87 4.54
N GLY A 229 9.63 13.24 5.77
CA GLY A 229 8.29 13.67 6.16
C GLY A 229 8.33 14.99 6.90
N VAL A 230 7.39 15.87 6.59
CA VAL A 230 7.22 17.20 7.19
C VAL A 230 5.83 17.31 7.79
N GLU A 231 5.76 17.75 9.05
CA GLU A 231 4.50 18.08 9.74
C GLU A 231 4.61 19.49 10.35
N LEU A 232 3.67 20.35 10.01
CA LEU A 232 3.66 21.78 10.33
C LEU A 232 2.26 22.25 10.70
N ASP A 233 1.25 21.95 9.88
CA ASP A 233 -0.05 22.66 9.94
C ASP A 233 -0.99 22.15 11.05
N GLY A 234 -0.65 21.01 11.67
CA GLY A 234 -1.44 20.41 12.74
C GLY A 234 -2.69 19.69 12.24
N GLN A 235 -2.76 19.36 10.94
CA GLN A 235 -3.81 18.58 10.31
C GLN A 235 -3.23 17.37 9.57
N TYR A 236 -3.42 16.16 10.12
CA TYR A 236 -3.10 14.92 9.41
C TYR A 236 -4.25 14.57 8.47
N SER A 237 -4.16 15.05 7.23
CA SER A 237 -5.28 15.13 6.30
C SER A 237 -5.08 14.38 4.99
N LEU A 238 -5.77 14.82 3.95
CA LEU A 238 -5.52 14.45 2.56
C LEU A 238 -5.86 15.62 1.64
N ASP A 239 -5.46 15.50 0.39
CA ASP A 239 -5.83 16.40 -0.69
C ASP A 239 -7.09 15.88 -1.40
N ARG A 240 -8.17 16.67 -1.37
CA ARG A 240 -9.49 16.33 -1.93
C ARG A 240 -9.68 16.85 -3.34
N GLU A 241 -8.84 17.78 -3.79
CA GLU A 241 -8.97 18.50 -5.05
C GLU A 241 -7.71 18.19 -5.86
N VAL A 242 -7.79 17.25 -6.80
CA VAL A 242 -6.60 16.87 -7.62
C VAL A 242 -6.49 17.66 -8.91
N PHE A 243 -7.38 18.62 -9.12
CA PHE A 243 -7.49 19.41 -10.35
C PHE A 243 -6.82 20.78 -10.24
N ASP A 244 -6.57 21.25 -9.03
CA ASP A 244 -5.75 22.41 -8.78
C ASP A 244 -4.29 22.01 -8.55
N PHE A 245 -3.48 23.03 -8.30
CA PHE A 245 -2.09 22.88 -7.89
C PHE A 245 -1.87 23.88 -6.76
N ASP A 246 -1.87 23.36 -5.54
CA ASP A 246 -1.74 24.17 -4.33
C ASP A 246 -0.27 24.51 -4.02
N ASP A 247 -0.05 25.46 -3.10
CA ASP A 247 1.26 25.76 -2.53
C ASP A 247 1.31 25.24 -1.10
N ASN A 248 1.22 23.91 -0.96
CA ASN A 248 1.31 23.27 0.35
C ASN A 248 2.69 23.51 0.98
N ILE A 249 2.71 24.15 2.15
CA ILE A 249 3.93 24.56 2.85
C ILE A 249 4.80 23.37 3.30
N GLU A 250 4.19 22.23 3.61
CA GLU A 250 4.90 21.02 4.03
C GLU A 250 5.59 20.35 2.84
N GLU A 251 4.95 20.32 1.68
CA GLU A 251 5.58 19.89 0.43
C GLU A 251 6.70 20.83 -0.01
N ARG A 252 6.48 22.15 0.07
CA ARG A 252 7.53 23.15 -0.22
C ARG A 252 8.76 22.89 0.62
N LEU A 253 8.59 22.71 1.94
CA LEU A 253 9.69 22.37 2.84
C LEU A 253 10.34 21.03 2.51
N ALA A 254 9.55 20.01 2.16
CA ALA A 254 10.07 18.71 1.77
C ALA A 254 10.95 18.82 0.51
N LEU A 255 10.52 19.58 -0.50
CA LEU A 255 11.30 19.83 -1.73
C LEU A 255 12.58 20.60 -1.43
N ILE A 256 12.55 21.66 -0.60
CA ILE A 256 13.78 22.37 -0.19
C ILE A 256 14.76 21.43 0.51
N ALA A 257 14.25 20.59 1.43
CA ALA A 257 15.04 19.69 2.25
C ALA A 257 15.63 18.51 1.48
N SER A 258 14.99 18.05 0.42
CA SER A 258 15.43 16.90 -0.39
C SER A 258 16.41 17.25 -1.51
N ARG A 259 16.83 18.51 -1.66
CA ARG A 259 17.77 18.89 -2.73
C ARG A 259 19.09 18.12 -2.63
N GLY A 260 19.51 17.50 -3.73
CA GLY A 260 20.60 16.52 -3.81
C GLY A 260 20.17 15.06 -3.57
N PHE A 261 18.90 14.84 -3.22
CA PHE A 261 18.28 13.53 -3.01
C PHE A 261 16.95 13.38 -3.76
N GLU A 262 16.79 14.12 -4.86
CA GLU A 262 15.54 14.22 -5.61
C GLU A 262 15.16 12.91 -6.29
N ALA A 263 13.86 12.64 -6.40
CA ALA A 263 13.41 11.56 -7.26
C ALA A 263 13.74 11.85 -8.73
N PRO A 264 14.22 10.86 -9.50
CA PRO A 264 14.37 10.97 -10.96
C PRO A 264 13.06 11.35 -11.63
N SER A 265 13.10 12.36 -12.51
CA SER A 265 11.91 12.89 -13.19
C SER A 265 11.14 11.83 -13.97
N GLU A 266 11.84 10.88 -14.59
CA GLU A 266 11.24 9.78 -15.36
C GLU A 266 10.51 8.74 -14.50
N ARG A 267 10.72 8.76 -13.17
CA ARG A 267 10.14 7.82 -12.21
C ARG A 267 9.18 8.48 -11.22
N ALA A 268 9.15 9.81 -11.15
CA ALA A 268 8.16 10.53 -10.36
C ALA A 268 6.73 10.17 -10.78
N GLY A 269 5.78 10.25 -9.83
CA GLY A 269 4.41 9.75 -10.01
C GLY A 269 3.68 10.36 -11.21
N ASP A 270 3.94 11.62 -11.51
CA ASP A 270 3.42 12.37 -12.65
C ASP A 270 3.94 11.89 -14.03
N SER A 271 5.00 11.08 -14.05
CA SER A 271 5.50 10.33 -15.22
C SER A 271 4.90 8.92 -15.34
N ILE A 272 3.97 8.54 -14.45
CA ILE A 272 3.35 7.21 -14.40
C ILE A 272 1.84 7.33 -14.63
N PHE A 273 1.35 6.58 -15.62
CA PHE A 273 -0.05 6.59 -16.04
C PHE A 273 -0.74 5.26 -15.70
N VAL A 274 -1.89 5.35 -15.05
CA VAL A 274 -2.78 4.23 -14.75
C VAL A 274 -4.15 4.55 -15.30
N VAL A 275 -4.72 3.63 -16.09
CA VAL A 275 -6.00 3.82 -16.80
C VAL A 275 -6.10 5.15 -17.57
N GLY A 276 -4.98 5.63 -18.10
CA GLY A 276 -4.90 6.89 -18.85
C GLY A 276 -4.81 8.16 -17.99
N LYS A 277 -4.72 8.03 -16.66
CA LYS A 277 -4.58 9.14 -15.69
C LYS A 277 -3.18 9.12 -15.10
N SER A 278 -2.52 10.28 -14.99
CA SER A 278 -1.24 10.38 -14.28
C SER A 278 -1.45 10.37 -12.77
N PHE A 279 -0.47 9.89 -12.02
CA PHE A 279 -0.47 10.14 -10.57
C PHE A 279 -0.03 11.58 -10.28
N ARG A 280 -0.44 12.11 -9.12
CA ARG A 280 0.16 13.30 -8.53
C ARG A 280 1.48 12.92 -7.86
N TYR A 281 2.49 13.78 -7.96
CA TYR A 281 3.73 13.65 -7.20
C TYR A 281 3.82 14.76 -6.14
N THR A 282 4.04 15.99 -6.55
CA THR A 282 3.92 17.20 -5.73
C THR A 282 3.22 18.26 -6.57
N ASP A 283 2.62 19.26 -5.93
CA ASP A 283 1.97 20.36 -6.66
C ASP A 283 2.94 21.49 -7.02
N LEU A 284 4.14 21.41 -6.43
CA LEU A 284 5.29 22.26 -6.64
C LEU A 284 6.43 21.48 -7.30
N SER A 285 7.22 22.14 -8.13
CA SER A 285 8.46 21.60 -8.70
C SER A 285 9.70 22.24 -8.07
N TYR A 286 10.87 21.60 -8.25
CA TYR A 286 12.13 22.06 -7.64
C TYR A 286 12.61 23.44 -8.11
N ASP A 287 12.12 23.97 -9.23
CA ASP A 287 12.38 25.33 -9.72
C ASP A 287 11.47 26.38 -9.08
N GLN A 288 10.37 25.97 -8.44
CA GLN A 288 9.40 26.85 -7.77
C GLN A 288 9.67 27.05 -6.27
N VAL A 289 10.61 26.27 -5.72
CA VAL A 289 10.99 26.33 -4.30
C VAL A 289 12.35 26.96 -4.11
N GLU A 290 12.56 27.50 -2.93
CA GLU A 290 13.75 28.22 -2.56
C GLU A 290 14.98 27.30 -2.56
N VAL A 291 16.16 27.90 -2.70
CA VAL A 291 17.43 27.22 -2.51
C VAL A 291 18.00 27.72 -1.20
N ALA A 292 18.22 26.81 -0.25
CA ALA A 292 18.85 27.16 1.02
C ALA A 292 20.27 27.71 0.77
N GLU A 293 20.56 28.91 1.25
CA GLU A 293 21.87 29.54 1.11
C GLU A 293 22.92 28.83 1.98
N GLU A 294 24.12 28.65 1.41
CA GLU A 294 25.28 28.12 2.14
C GLU A 294 26.03 29.26 2.86
N PRO A 295 26.59 29.04 4.06
CA PRO A 295 26.57 27.79 4.82
C PRO A 295 25.19 27.54 5.46
N LEU A 296 24.71 26.30 5.36
CA LEU A 296 23.47 25.88 6.02
C LEU A 296 23.52 26.15 7.54
N PRO A 297 22.39 26.43 8.21
CA PRO A 297 22.37 26.64 9.66
C PRO A 297 22.76 25.37 10.42
N GLU A 298 23.45 25.54 11.54
CA GLU A 298 23.71 24.45 12.49
C GLU A 298 22.40 23.97 13.15
N LEU A 299 22.29 22.66 13.39
CA LEU A 299 21.17 22.08 14.11
C LEU A 299 21.30 22.35 15.61
N ASN A 300 20.22 22.80 16.25
CA ASN A 300 20.13 22.77 17.71
C ASN A 300 20.02 21.30 18.20
N PRO A 301 20.99 20.75 18.96
CA PRO A 301 20.93 19.36 19.42
C PRO A 301 19.72 19.07 20.32
N ALA A 302 19.20 20.06 21.04
CA ALA A 302 18.03 19.89 21.90
C ALA A 302 16.71 19.73 21.13
N ALA A 303 16.70 20.01 19.82
CA ALA A 303 15.55 19.82 18.93
C ALA A 303 15.54 18.44 18.25
N LEU A 304 16.64 17.68 18.35
CA LEU A 304 16.62 16.26 18.00
C LEU A 304 15.76 15.51 19.03
N THR A 305 14.66 14.94 18.55
CA THR A 305 13.57 14.50 19.42
C THR A 305 13.55 12.97 19.51
N ALA A 306 13.60 12.45 20.74
CA ALA A 306 13.33 11.05 20.99
C ALA A 306 11.84 10.75 20.77
N VAL A 307 11.55 9.67 20.05
CA VAL A 307 10.19 9.20 19.81
C VAL A 307 10.16 7.74 20.23
N THR A 308 9.47 7.47 21.34
CA THR A 308 9.34 6.14 21.91
C THR A 308 8.96 5.10 20.86
N LEU A 309 9.62 3.93 20.88
CA LEU A 309 9.53 2.84 19.89
C LEU A 309 10.24 3.07 18.54
N PHE A 310 10.62 4.30 18.21
CA PHE A 310 11.14 4.64 16.88
C PHE A 310 12.58 5.19 16.88
N THR A 311 12.92 6.09 17.82
CA THR A 311 14.26 6.68 17.93
C THR A 311 14.53 7.26 19.32
N ASP A 312 15.80 7.33 19.70
CA ASP A 312 16.29 7.99 20.93
C ASP A 312 16.68 9.47 20.72
N GLY A 313 16.38 10.06 19.56
CA GLY A 313 16.70 11.46 19.29
C GLY A 313 18.16 11.68 18.86
N THR A 314 18.77 10.70 18.19
CA THR A 314 20.09 10.83 17.57
C THR A 314 20.05 10.69 16.05
N ILE A 315 21.04 11.26 15.36
CA ILE A 315 21.24 11.12 13.91
C ILE A 315 22.00 9.82 13.62
N ARG A 316 21.51 9.03 12.65
CA ARG A 316 22.08 7.74 12.27
C ARG A 316 22.26 7.62 10.76
N SER A 317 23.18 6.74 10.35
CA SER A 317 23.23 6.25 8.97
C SER A 317 22.14 5.21 8.72
N GLY A 318 21.65 5.15 7.48
CA GLY A 318 20.71 4.13 7.01
C GLY A 318 21.38 2.79 6.72
N THR A 319 20.53 1.82 6.39
CA THR A 319 20.94 0.43 6.15
C THR A 319 20.87 0.06 4.68
N ARG A 320 21.87 -0.68 4.18
CA ARG A 320 21.91 -1.14 2.79
C ARG A 320 20.80 -2.14 2.53
N PHE A 321 19.89 -1.78 1.62
CA PHE A 321 18.76 -2.63 1.25
C PHE A 321 19.22 -3.90 0.52
N GLY A 322 18.59 -5.04 0.83
CA GLY A 322 18.90 -6.33 0.20
C GLY A 322 20.08 -7.08 0.82
N ASP A 323 20.77 -6.48 1.79
CA ASP A 323 21.71 -7.17 2.67
C ASP A 323 21.00 -7.71 3.91
N PRO A 324 21.48 -8.82 4.52
CA PRO A 324 20.89 -9.36 5.75
C PRO A 324 20.70 -8.31 6.86
N ALA A 325 21.60 -7.33 6.97
CA ALA A 325 21.49 -6.23 7.94
C ALA A 325 20.20 -5.39 7.80
N SER A 326 19.58 -5.35 6.61
CA SER A 326 18.30 -4.69 6.36
C SER A 326 17.09 -5.57 6.71
N GLY A 327 17.30 -6.83 7.06
CA GLY A 327 16.24 -7.82 7.27
C GLY A 327 15.67 -8.40 5.96
N ILE A 328 16.26 -8.03 4.82
CA ILE A 328 15.88 -8.51 3.48
C ILE A 328 17.15 -8.99 2.79
N THR A 329 17.15 -10.25 2.35
CA THR A 329 18.31 -10.84 1.67
C THR A 329 17.93 -11.27 0.25
N LYS A 330 18.75 -10.88 -0.72
CA LYS A 330 18.62 -11.32 -2.13
C LYS A 330 18.79 -12.84 -2.24
N THR A 331 18.01 -13.45 -3.12
CA THR A 331 18.04 -14.88 -3.45
C THR A 331 17.63 -15.11 -4.92
N SER A 332 17.48 -16.36 -5.33
CA SER A 332 16.90 -16.74 -6.62
C SER A 332 16.01 -17.96 -6.42
N ARG A 333 14.86 -17.98 -7.10
CA ARG A 333 13.90 -19.09 -7.09
C ARG A 333 13.33 -19.29 -8.49
N ALA A 334 13.24 -20.54 -8.94
CA ALA A 334 12.83 -20.89 -10.31
C ALA A 334 13.55 -20.08 -11.42
N GLY A 335 14.84 -19.73 -11.22
CA GLY A 335 15.62 -18.92 -12.16
C GLY A 335 15.30 -17.42 -12.16
N VAL A 336 14.44 -16.96 -11.25
CA VAL A 336 14.02 -15.57 -11.10
C VAL A 336 14.75 -14.90 -9.92
N PRO A 337 15.37 -13.73 -10.11
CA PRO A 337 15.91 -12.93 -9.02
C PRO A 337 14.82 -12.56 -8.00
N ALA A 338 15.10 -12.82 -6.73
CA ALA A 338 14.13 -12.64 -5.66
C ALA A 338 14.80 -12.12 -4.39
N ALA A 339 14.01 -11.92 -3.34
CA ALA A 339 14.47 -11.68 -1.99
C ALA A 339 13.55 -12.37 -0.97
N VAL A 340 14.07 -12.55 0.24
CA VAL A 340 13.33 -13.07 1.39
C VAL A 340 13.56 -12.21 2.62
N LEU A 341 12.62 -12.24 3.56
CA LEU A 341 12.84 -11.68 4.89
C LEU A 341 13.79 -12.58 5.67
N THR A 342 14.75 -11.99 6.40
CA THR A 342 15.76 -12.72 7.17
C THR A 342 15.79 -12.34 8.64
N ASP A 343 16.02 -13.34 9.49
CA ASP A 343 16.15 -13.19 10.94
C ASP A 343 17.58 -12.75 11.34
N GLU A 344 17.81 -12.50 12.62
CA GLU A 344 19.12 -12.06 13.12
C GLU A 344 20.28 -13.02 12.77
N ALA A 345 20.00 -14.32 12.64
CA ALA A 345 20.97 -15.34 12.24
C ALA A 345 21.20 -15.39 10.72
N GLY A 346 20.44 -14.62 9.93
CA GLY A 346 20.51 -14.59 8.48
C GLY A 346 19.67 -15.67 7.79
N ASN A 347 18.87 -16.44 8.54
CA ASN A 347 17.99 -17.45 7.97
C ASN A 347 16.71 -16.81 7.42
N PRO A 348 16.07 -17.40 6.40
CA PRO A 348 14.73 -16.98 6.00
C PRO A 348 13.74 -17.05 7.16
N ARG A 349 12.97 -15.98 7.39
CA ARG A 349 11.95 -15.91 8.47
C ARG A 349 10.77 -16.85 8.23
N PHE A 350 10.46 -17.12 6.96
CA PHE A 350 9.31 -17.93 6.55
C PHE A 350 9.72 -18.91 5.43
N PRO A 351 10.54 -19.92 5.75
CA PRO A 351 10.86 -20.97 4.78
C PRO A 351 9.60 -21.80 4.48
N PRO A 352 9.48 -22.37 3.26
CA PRO A 352 8.36 -23.24 2.90
C PRO A 352 8.16 -24.38 3.90
N ARG A 353 6.92 -24.57 4.36
CA ARG A 353 6.55 -25.65 5.30
C ARG A 353 5.12 -26.11 5.10
N SER A 354 4.80 -27.28 5.63
CA SER A 354 3.41 -27.77 5.68
C SER A 354 2.54 -26.91 6.60
N GLY A 355 1.27 -26.78 6.22
CA GLY A 355 0.24 -26.13 7.02
C GLY A 355 -0.29 -26.99 8.15
N THR A 356 -1.21 -26.40 8.92
CA THR A 356 -1.92 -27.14 9.98
C THR A 356 -2.86 -28.19 9.35
N PRO A 357 -2.76 -29.49 9.71
CA PRO A 357 -3.63 -30.52 9.17
C PRO A 357 -5.11 -30.28 9.52
N LEU A 358 -5.97 -30.35 8.51
CA LEU A 358 -7.42 -30.42 8.70
C LEU A 358 -7.86 -31.84 9.06
N ALA A 359 -9.14 -32.00 9.36
CA ALA A 359 -9.76 -33.31 9.53
C ALA A 359 -9.46 -34.21 8.32
N GLY A 360 -9.06 -35.46 8.59
CA GLY A 360 -8.62 -36.40 7.54
C GLY A 360 -7.18 -36.19 7.05
N GLY A 361 -6.39 -35.31 7.70
CA GLY A 361 -4.98 -35.08 7.36
C GLY A 361 -4.76 -34.22 6.11
N ILE A 362 -5.81 -33.52 5.65
CA ILE A 362 -5.73 -32.64 4.48
C ILE A 362 -4.98 -31.37 4.87
N GLU A 363 -3.86 -31.09 4.22
CA GLU A 363 -3.09 -29.85 4.41
C GLU A 363 -2.50 -29.36 3.09
N LEU A 364 -2.04 -28.11 3.06
CA LEU A 364 -1.09 -27.67 2.04
C LEU A 364 0.31 -28.11 2.49
N SER A 365 0.94 -29.02 1.75
CA SER A 365 2.25 -29.58 2.09
C SER A 365 3.40 -28.62 1.76
N ALA A 366 4.55 -28.80 2.40
CA ALA A 366 5.74 -27.97 2.13
C ALA A 366 6.14 -27.94 0.64
N VAL A 367 5.99 -29.06 -0.08
CA VAL A 367 6.30 -29.17 -1.51
C VAL A 367 5.30 -28.38 -2.37
N GLU A 368 4.02 -28.37 -1.98
CA GLU A 368 3.00 -27.58 -2.66
C GLU A 368 3.20 -26.08 -2.41
N VAL A 369 3.56 -25.69 -1.18
CA VAL A 369 3.93 -24.31 -0.84
C VAL A 369 5.13 -23.84 -1.66
N ASP A 370 6.17 -24.67 -1.76
CA ASP A 370 7.36 -24.38 -2.57
C ASP A 370 6.99 -24.18 -4.06
N ALA A 371 6.14 -25.04 -4.62
CA ALA A 371 5.67 -24.94 -6.00
C ALA A 371 4.80 -23.69 -6.25
N LEU A 372 3.91 -23.34 -5.30
CA LEU A 372 3.11 -22.12 -5.37
C LEU A 372 4.00 -20.87 -5.36
N LEU A 373 4.94 -20.77 -4.42
CA LEU A 373 5.85 -19.62 -4.34
C LEU A 373 6.68 -19.47 -5.62
N ASP A 374 7.17 -20.56 -6.20
CA ASP A 374 7.90 -20.55 -7.47
C ASP A 374 7.02 -20.09 -8.64
N SER A 375 5.80 -20.63 -8.76
CA SER A 375 4.90 -20.34 -9.88
C SER A 375 4.39 -18.89 -9.83
N ILE A 376 4.05 -18.41 -8.65
CA ILE A 376 3.58 -17.04 -8.43
C ILE A 376 4.72 -16.04 -8.69
N LEU A 377 5.93 -16.31 -8.17
CA LEU A 377 7.09 -15.47 -8.43
C LEU A 377 7.41 -15.43 -9.93
N PHE A 378 7.41 -16.57 -10.60
CA PHE A 378 7.63 -16.65 -12.05
C PHE A 378 6.56 -15.87 -12.82
N THR A 379 5.29 -15.98 -12.42
CA THR A 379 4.18 -15.21 -13.01
C THR A 379 4.40 -13.71 -12.83
N SER A 380 4.86 -13.25 -11.66
CA SER A 380 5.18 -11.83 -11.43
C SER A 380 6.29 -11.32 -12.35
N PHE A 381 7.33 -12.13 -12.57
CA PHE A 381 8.46 -11.78 -13.44
C PHE A 381 8.04 -11.65 -14.91
N ARG A 382 7.07 -12.47 -15.34
CA ARG A 382 6.46 -12.39 -16.67
C ARG A 382 5.47 -11.24 -16.80
N THR A 383 4.85 -10.79 -15.72
CA THR A 383 3.80 -9.77 -15.75
C THR A 383 4.38 -8.37 -16.03
N ARG A 384 3.76 -7.62 -16.95
CA ARG A 384 4.06 -6.21 -17.22
C ARG A 384 3.63 -5.36 -16.03
N ALA A 385 4.59 -4.67 -15.43
CA ALA A 385 4.33 -3.67 -14.40
C ALA A 385 3.46 -2.53 -14.93
N GLN A 386 2.50 -2.08 -14.12
CA GLN A 386 1.65 -0.92 -14.40
C GLN A 386 2.28 0.37 -13.85
N ILE A 387 2.87 0.28 -12.66
CA ILE A 387 3.31 1.45 -11.89
C ILE A 387 4.82 1.66 -11.90
N ARG A 388 5.51 1.24 -12.97
CA ARG A 388 6.98 1.30 -13.05
C ARG A 388 7.46 1.90 -14.37
N ASN A 389 8.58 2.60 -14.29
CA ASN A 389 9.40 3.05 -15.41
C ASN A 389 10.84 2.50 -15.24
N PRO A 390 11.50 2.02 -16.32
CA PRO A 390 11.01 1.97 -17.70
C PRO A 390 9.80 1.04 -17.89
N LYS A 391 8.96 1.36 -18.89
CA LYS A 391 7.80 0.54 -19.27
C LYS A 391 8.27 -0.85 -19.70
N ASN A 392 7.38 -1.83 -19.62
CA ASN A 392 7.70 -3.22 -19.91
C ASN A 392 8.78 -3.79 -18.97
N SER A 393 8.86 -3.30 -17.73
CA SER A 393 9.60 -3.93 -16.62
C SER A 393 8.72 -4.99 -15.92
N PRO A 394 9.31 -5.98 -15.21
CA PRO A 394 8.54 -6.98 -14.49
C PRO A 394 7.79 -6.35 -13.32
N ALA A 395 6.58 -6.83 -13.04
CA ALA A 395 5.85 -6.50 -11.83
C ALA A 395 6.68 -6.91 -10.60
N GLN A 396 6.74 -6.05 -9.59
CA GLN A 396 7.53 -6.28 -8.38
C GLN A 396 6.59 -6.40 -7.18
N VAL A 397 6.50 -7.60 -6.60
CA VAL A 397 5.50 -7.90 -5.57
C VAL A 397 6.10 -8.66 -4.39
N SER A 398 5.45 -8.56 -3.23
CA SER A 398 5.63 -9.48 -2.11
C SER A 398 4.55 -10.57 -2.16
N ILE A 399 4.93 -11.81 -1.83
CA ILE A 399 4.10 -13.00 -1.99
C ILE A 399 4.08 -13.76 -0.67
N PHE A 400 2.87 -14.02 -0.16
CA PHE A 400 2.66 -14.87 1.03
C PHE A 400 1.71 -16.02 0.72
N VAL A 401 2.02 -17.18 1.30
CA VAL A 401 1.12 -18.34 1.38
C VAL A 401 0.85 -18.64 2.85
N VAL A 402 -0.43 -18.79 3.21
CA VAL A 402 -0.87 -19.08 4.58
C VAL A 402 -1.78 -20.32 4.60
N ASP A 403 -1.88 -21.00 5.75
CA ASP A 403 -2.88 -22.06 5.97
C ASP A 403 -4.25 -21.50 6.39
N THR A 404 -5.20 -22.39 6.68
CA THR A 404 -6.55 -22.05 7.15
C THR A 404 -6.61 -21.34 8.51
N GLN A 405 -5.52 -21.36 9.29
CA GLN A 405 -5.39 -20.62 10.54
C GLN A 405 -4.67 -19.29 10.34
N GLY A 406 -4.36 -18.89 9.10
CA GLY A 406 -3.61 -17.67 8.79
C GLY A 406 -2.15 -17.71 9.22
N VAL A 407 -1.63 -18.92 9.44
CA VAL A 407 -0.24 -19.17 9.79
C VAL A 407 0.59 -19.13 8.50
N VAL A 408 1.68 -18.36 8.49
CA VAL A 408 2.55 -18.24 7.30
C VAL A 408 3.27 -19.55 7.02
N LEU A 409 3.09 -20.06 5.81
CA LEU A 409 3.71 -21.29 5.29
C LEU A 409 4.94 -21.01 4.44
N GLY A 410 5.01 -19.83 3.84
CA GLY A 410 6.22 -19.35 3.18
C GLY A 410 6.01 -17.97 2.57
N MET A 411 7.12 -17.29 2.30
CA MET A 411 7.10 -16.04 1.55
C MET A 411 8.30 -15.89 0.64
N VAL A 412 8.08 -15.20 -0.47
CA VAL A 412 9.12 -14.70 -1.37
C VAL A 412 8.69 -13.33 -1.88
N ARG A 413 9.63 -12.53 -2.36
CA ARG A 413 9.32 -11.25 -2.99
C ARG A 413 10.26 -10.98 -4.16
N SER A 414 9.80 -10.20 -5.12
CA SER A 414 10.66 -9.63 -6.14
C SER A 414 11.65 -8.65 -5.48
N GLY A 415 12.85 -8.52 -6.07
CA GLY A 415 13.97 -7.80 -5.44
C GLY A 415 13.67 -6.33 -5.11
N ASP A 416 12.94 -5.64 -5.98
CA ASP A 416 12.65 -4.19 -5.89
C ASP A 416 11.17 -3.90 -5.58
N ALA A 417 10.42 -4.87 -5.03
CA ALA A 417 9.03 -4.63 -4.66
C ALA A 417 8.92 -3.46 -3.65
N PRO A 418 7.90 -2.58 -3.76
CA PRO A 418 7.63 -1.60 -2.71
C PRO A 418 7.47 -2.27 -1.34
N LEU A 419 7.96 -1.64 -0.28
CA LEU A 419 7.99 -2.29 1.05
C LEU A 419 6.64 -2.39 1.71
N PHE A 420 5.72 -1.48 1.41
CA PHE A 420 4.35 -1.54 1.94
C PHE A 420 3.70 -2.90 1.65
N GLY A 421 4.07 -3.50 0.51
CA GLY A 421 3.53 -4.77 0.04
C GLY A 421 3.82 -5.97 0.95
N ILE A 422 4.81 -5.91 1.85
CA ILE A 422 5.11 -7.04 2.75
C ILE A 422 3.93 -7.33 3.68
N ASP A 423 3.48 -6.31 4.43
CA ASP A 423 2.40 -6.47 5.40
C ASP A 423 1.06 -6.62 4.67
N VAL A 424 0.85 -5.83 3.62
CA VAL A 424 -0.36 -5.89 2.79
C VAL A 424 -0.55 -7.26 2.16
N ALA A 425 0.49 -7.89 1.59
CA ALA A 425 0.38 -9.22 1.01
C ALA A 425 -0.02 -10.28 2.06
N LEU A 426 0.47 -10.16 3.30
CA LEU A 426 0.08 -11.05 4.38
C LEU A 426 -1.37 -10.79 4.85
N GLN A 427 -1.78 -9.52 5.01
CA GLN A 427 -3.17 -9.15 5.30
C GLN A 427 -4.12 -9.71 4.23
N LYS A 428 -3.76 -9.56 2.95
CA LYS A 428 -4.49 -10.08 1.80
C LYS A 428 -4.67 -11.59 1.84
N ALA A 429 -3.58 -12.35 2.08
CA ALA A 429 -3.64 -13.81 2.17
C ALA A 429 -4.57 -14.28 3.30
N ARG A 430 -4.46 -13.63 4.46
CA ARG A 430 -5.28 -13.87 5.65
C ARG A 430 -6.75 -13.52 5.44
N THR A 431 -7.03 -12.44 4.72
CA THR A 431 -8.38 -11.96 4.40
C THR A 431 -9.12 -12.97 3.55
N ALA A 432 -8.55 -13.44 2.44
CA ALA A 432 -9.17 -14.46 1.59
C ALA A 432 -9.49 -15.75 2.34
N VAL A 433 -8.58 -16.22 3.21
CA VAL A 433 -8.81 -17.40 4.06
C VAL A 433 -9.95 -17.16 5.04
N PHE A 434 -9.91 -16.05 5.78
CA PHE A 434 -10.87 -15.78 6.84
C PHE A 434 -12.29 -15.71 6.28
N PHE A 435 -12.53 -14.92 5.23
CA PHE A 435 -13.88 -14.76 4.67
C PHE A 435 -14.39 -16.01 3.94
N SER A 436 -13.49 -16.92 3.53
CA SER A 436 -13.86 -18.24 2.97
C SER A 436 -14.03 -19.33 4.02
N SER A 437 -13.75 -19.05 5.30
CA SER A 437 -13.81 -20.04 6.39
C SER A 437 -15.25 -20.32 6.84
N THR A 438 -15.48 -21.52 7.36
CA THR A 438 -16.82 -21.97 7.80
C THR A 438 -17.35 -21.25 9.04
N ASP A 439 -16.47 -20.69 9.86
CA ASP A 439 -16.78 -20.01 11.12
C ASP A 439 -16.61 -18.48 11.03
N ALA A 440 -16.41 -17.91 9.84
CA ALA A 440 -16.11 -16.48 9.66
C ALA A 440 -17.17 -15.56 10.32
N GLY A 441 -18.45 -15.84 10.10
CA GLY A 441 -19.55 -15.08 10.70
C GLY A 441 -19.59 -15.21 12.23
N ASP A 442 -19.37 -16.41 12.75
CA ASP A 442 -19.38 -16.65 14.20
C ASP A 442 -18.22 -15.91 14.89
N ARG A 443 -17.03 -15.95 14.29
CA ARG A 443 -15.86 -15.23 14.80
C ARG A 443 -16.04 -13.71 14.77
N LEU A 444 -16.63 -13.15 13.72
CA LEU A 444 -16.91 -11.70 13.68
C LEU A 444 -17.92 -11.28 14.75
N ASN A 445 -18.97 -12.08 15.00
CA ASN A 445 -19.91 -11.83 16.08
C ASN A 445 -19.25 -11.92 17.46
N GLU A 446 -18.36 -12.89 17.65
CA GLU A 446 -17.60 -13.06 18.89
C GLU A 446 -16.66 -11.86 19.13
N VAL A 447 -15.91 -11.41 18.12
CA VAL A 447 -15.08 -10.18 18.18
C VAL A 447 -15.93 -8.99 18.58
N ARG A 448 -17.06 -8.78 17.91
CA ARG A 448 -17.99 -7.68 18.24
C ARG A 448 -18.44 -7.73 19.70
N SER A 449 -18.79 -8.91 20.20
CA SER A 449 -19.25 -9.08 21.59
C SER A 449 -18.16 -8.78 22.64
N ARG A 450 -16.89 -8.88 22.23
CA ARG A 450 -15.71 -8.63 23.07
C ARG A 450 -15.08 -7.26 22.85
N ASN A 451 -15.59 -6.48 21.89
CA ASN A 451 -15.09 -5.14 21.62
C ASN A 451 -15.47 -4.19 22.78
N GLY A 452 -14.45 -3.70 23.48
CA GLY A 452 -14.59 -2.81 24.63
C GLY A 452 -14.14 -1.37 24.37
N VAL A 453 -13.52 -1.09 23.21
CA VAL A 453 -13.04 0.25 22.82
C VAL A 453 -13.49 0.58 21.41
N GLY A 454 -14.02 1.79 21.21
CA GLY A 454 -14.62 2.18 19.93
C GLY A 454 -15.94 1.46 19.64
N ALA A 455 -16.50 1.71 18.47
CA ALA A 455 -17.70 1.03 17.99
C ALA A 455 -17.34 -0.09 17.02
N PHE A 456 -18.16 -1.15 17.00
CA PHE A 456 -18.04 -2.27 16.07
C PHE A 456 -19.44 -2.63 15.56
N ASP A 457 -19.68 -2.39 14.27
CA ASP A 457 -21.01 -2.61 13.67
C ASP A 457 -21.35 -4.10 13.51
N ASP A 458 -22.63 -4.41 13.32
CA ASP A 458 -23.12 -5.77 13.09
C ASP A 458 -22.87 -6.24 11.64
N TYR A 459 -21.59 -6.33 11.27
CA TYR A 459 -21.18 -6.65 9.89
C TYR A 459 -21.72 -7.99 9.40
N VAL A 460 -21.90 -8.98 10.28
CA VAL A 460 -22.45 -10.29 9.90
C VAL A 460 -23.91 -10.15 9.46
N SER A 461 -24.72 -9.42 10.22
CA SER A 461 -26.10 -9.16 9.85
C SER A 461 -26.20 -8.32 8.57
N LEU A 462 -25.33 -7.31 8.41
CA LEU A 462 -25.27 -6.49 7.20
C LEU A 462 -24.93 -7.33 5.96
N VAL A 463 -23.92 -8.21 6.04
CA VAL A 463 -23.53 -9.08 4.92
C VAL A 463 -24.63 -10.10 4.59
N ARG A 464 -25.26 -10.70 5.60
CA ARG A 464 -26.35 -11.67 5.37
C ARG A 464 -27.59 -11.02 4.78
N ALA A 465 -27.88 -9.78 5.14
CA ALA A 465 -28.92 -9.00 4.48
C ALA A 465 -28.56 -8.66 3.02
N PHE A 466 -27.26 -8.49 2.73
CA PHE A 466 -26.77 -8.08 1.42
C PHE A 466 -26.61 -9.24 0.42
N LEU A 467 -26.09 -10.40 0.85
CA LEU A 467 -25.79 -11.56 -0.01
C LEU A 467 -26.71 -12.76 0.23
N GLY A 468 -27.49 -12.76 1.31
CA GLY A 468 -28.31 -13.89 1.74
C GLY A 468 -27.80 -14.56 3.03
N PRO A 469 -28.66 -15.40 3.66
CA PRO A 469 -28.44 -15.91 5.01
C PRO A 469 -27.20 -16.82 5.16
N ASP A 470 -26.78 -17.46 4.06
CA ASP A 470 -25.65 -18.39 4.05
C ASP A 470 -24.29 -17.68 3.93
N ALA A 471 -24.26 -16.36 3.78
CA ALA A 471 -23.00 -15.63 3.71
C ALA A 471 -22.17 -15.80 4.99
N LEU A 472 -20.84 -15.93 4.81
CA LEU A 472 -19.85 -16.13 5.88
C LEU A 472 -19.97 -17.46 6.64
N THR A 473 -20.48 -18.51 5.98
CA THR A 473 -20.61 -19.88 6.52
C THR A 473 -19.66 -20.88 5.86
N GLY A 474 -18.74 -20.41 5.01
CA GLY A 474 -17.79 -21.25 4.25
C GLY A 474 -18.38 -21.94 3.01
N THR A 475 -19.62 -21.61 2.62
CA THR A 475 -20.24 -22.09 1.39
C THR A 475 -19.65 -21.46 0.13
N ASN A 476 -19.02 -20.29 0.26
CA ASN A 476 -18.49 -19.51 -0.84
C ASN A 476 -17.03 -19.14 -0.63
N ALA A 477 -16.27 -19.14 -1.72
CA ALA A 477 -14.90 -18.67 -1.76
C ALA A 477 -14.88 -17.15 -2.02
N PHE A 478 -14.18 -16.40 -1.17
CA PHE A 478 -14.01 -14.95 -1.28
C PHE A 478 -12.55 -14.60 -1.54
N SER A 479 -12.33 -13.78 -2.57
CA SER A 479 -11.09 -13.04 -2.80
C SER A 479 -11.17 -11.64 -2.18
N ASP A 480 -10.04 -10.94 -2.07
CA ASP A 480 -10.05 -9.54 -1.64
C ASP A 480 -10.71 -8.62 -2.66
N ARG A 481 -10.83 -9.00 -3.94
CA ARG A 481 -11.64 -8.21 -4.88
C ARG A 481 -13.13 -8.24 -4.51
N ALA A 482 -13.64 -9.41 -4.12
CA ALA A 482 -15.01 -9.53 -3.64
C ALA A 482 -15.20 -8.79 -2.30
N GLY A 483 -14.22 -8.91 -1.39
CA GLY A 483 -14.17 -8.15 -0.14
C GLY A 483 -14.14 -6.64 -0.37
N GLY A 484 -13.32 -6.18 -1.31
CA GLY A 484 -13.20 -4.78 -1.70
C GLY A 484 -14.47 -4.22 -2.31
N ASN A 485 -15.17 -5.00 -3.14
CA ASN A 485 -16.51 -4.63 -3.62
C ASN A 485 -17.48 -4.38 -2.45
N MET A 486 -17.47 -5.22 -1.41
CA MET A 486 -18.30 -5.06 -0.23
C MET A 486 -17.84 -3.95 0.72
N SER A 487 -16.63 -3.42 0.55
CA SER A 487 -16.04 -2.38 1.41
C SER A 487 -16.15 -0.98 0.83
N ARG A 488 -16.81 -0.82 -0.33
CA ARG A 488 -16.94 0.48 -0.99
C ARG A 488 -17.94 1.39 -0.28
N PRO A 489 -17.66 2.71 -0.17
CA PRO A 489 -18.63 3.68 0.33
C PRO A 489 -19.85 3.84 -0.61
N PHE A 490 -19.70 3.42 -1.88
CA PHE A 490 -20.78 3.33 -2.86
C PHE A 490 -20.75 1.94 -3.50
N PHE A 491 -21.86 1.21 -3.41
CA PHE A 491 -22.04 -0.07 -4.09
C PHE A 491 -23.16 0.04 -5.16
N PRO A 492 -22.88 -0.35 -6.41
CA PRO A 492 -21.62 -0.88 -6.94
C PRO A 492 -20.57 0.23 -7.03
N ASP A 493 -19.30 -0.18 -7.10
CA ASP A 493 -18.20 0.78 -7.22
C ASP A 493 -18.38 1.70 -8.44
N GLY A 494 -18.05 2.98 -8.28
CA GLY A 494 -18.19 3.99 -9.33
C GLY A 494 -19.60 4.46 -9.62
N ILE A 495 -20.56 4.25 -8.71
CA ILE A 495 -21.89 4.88 -8.79
C ILE A 495 -22.16 5.70 -7.52
N ASN A 496 -21.75 6.97 -7.52
CA ASN A 496 -21.88 7.84 -6.34
C ASN A 496 -23.35 8.04 -5.92
N GLY A 497 -23.56 8.23 -4.61
CA GLY A 497 -24.89 8.43 -4.02
C GLY A 497 -25.71 7.15 -3.80
N ARG A 498 -25.20 5.99 -4.24
CA ARG A 498 -25.77 4.69 -3.85
C ARG A 498 -25.44 4.35 -2.39
N ALA A 499 -26.17 3.36 -1.85
CA ALA A 499 -25.84 2.80 -0.55
C ALA A 499 -24.45 2.15 -0.57
N ASN A 500 -23.81 2.12 0.59
CA ASN A 500 -22.51 1.50 0.79
C ASN A 500 -22.57 -0.04 0.74
N GLY A 501 -21.43 -0.66 0.53
CA GLY A 501 -21.28 -2.10 0.73
C GLY A 501 -21.32 -2.48 2.23
N PRO A 502 -21.61 -3.74 2.56
CA PRO A 502 -21.91 -4.16 3.93
C PRO A 502 -20.71 -4.13 4.87
N PHE A 503 -19.47 -4.02 4.36
CA PHE A 503 -18.26 -3.85 5.17
C PHE A 503 -17.84 -2.38 5.32
N SER A 504 -18.49 -1.47 4.61
CA SER A 504 -18.15 -0.04 4.63
C SER A 504 -19.11 0.72 5.54
N HIS A 505 -18.67 1.89 6.02
CA HIS A 505 -19.60 2.89 6.53
C HIS A 505 -20.29 3.63 5.38
N PRO A 506 -21.48 4.22 5.61
CA PRO A 506 -22.13 5.07 4.61
C PRO A 506 -21.33 6.36 4.38
N PHE A 507 -21.29 6.84 3.14
CA PHE A 507 -20.64 8.11 2.81
C PHE A 507 -21.33 9.29 3.54
N PRO A 508 -20.59 10.31 4.00
CA PRO A 508 -21.19 11.49 4.65
C PRO A 508 -22.36 12.09 3.85
N GLY A 509 -23.47 12.37 4.54
CA GLY A 509 -24.69 12.92 3.93
C GLY A 509 -25.59 11.93 3.19
N THR A 510 -25.21 10.67 3.04
CA THR A 510 -26.05 9.64 2.36
C THR A 510 -26.99 8.88 3.29
N SER A 511 -26.79 8.98 4.60
CA SER A 511 -27.64 8.34 5.61
C SER A 511 -27.62 9.11 6.93
N VAL A 512 -28.58 8.82 7.82
CA VAL A 512 -28.60 9.31 9.21
C VAL A 512 -27.71 8.48 10.16
N ALA A 513 -26.78 7.70 9.62
CA ALA A 513 -25.89 6.88 10.43
C ALA A 513 -24.99 7.75 11.32
N ALA A 514 -24.75 7.29 12.55
CA ALA A 514 -23.91 7.98 13.51
C ALA A 514 -22.41 7.95 13.16
N ARG A 515 -22.00 7.02 12.28
CA ARG A 515 -20.64 6.90 11.77
C ARG A 515 -20.67 6.92 10.25
N THR A 516 -19.71 7.61 9.66
CA THR A 516 -19.66 7.81 8.21
C THR A 516 -18.26 7.55 7.70
N TRP A 517 -18.19 7.12 6.45
CA TRP A 517 -16.96 6.75 5.78
C TRP A 517 -15.99 7.92 5.65
N SER A 518 -14.70 7.61 5.78
CA SER A 518 -13.57 8.38 5.27
C SER A 518 -12.39 7.45 4.99
N PRO A 519 -11.31 7.93 4.36
CA PRO A 519 -10.07 7.17 4.26
C PRO A 519 -9.50 6.76 5.64
N PHE A 520 -9.91 7.44 6.72
CA PHE A 520 -9.53 7.13 8.12
C PHE A 520 -10.64 6.46 8.94
N ASN A 521 -11.78 6.10 8.31
CA ASN A 521 -12.91 5.42 8.95
C ASN A 521 -13.63 4.52 7.94
N THR A 522 -12.96 3.46 7.50
CA THR A 522 -13.39 2.66 6.33
C THR A 522 -14.48 1.63 6.60
N GLY A 523 -14.84 1.37 7.87
CA GLY A 523 -15.78 0.32 8.27
C GLY A 523 -15.06 -0.87 8.91
N LEU A 524 -15.41 -2.09 8.51
CA LEU A 524 -14.94 -3.34 9.14
C LEU A 524 -13.42 -3.39 9.26
N GLN A 525 -12.69 -2.89 8.26
CA GLN A 525 -11.24 -2.87 8.27
C GLN A 525 -10.68 -2.11 9.47
N LEU A 526 -11.18 -0.90 9.74
CA LEU A 526 -10.77 -0.13 10.91
C LEU A 526 -11.36 -0.73 12.19
N ASP A 527 -12.65 -1.07 12.22
CA ASP A 527 -13.32 -1.58 13.41
C ASP A 527 -12.62 -2.83 13.99
N LEU A 528 -12.07 -3.70 13.12
CA LEU A 528 -11.28 -4.86 13.53
C LEU A 528 -10.00 -4.50 14.31
N VAL A 529 -9.37 -3.38 13.96
CA VAL A 529 -8.07 -3.01 14.52
C VAL A 529 -8.13 -1.85 15.50
N PHE A 530 -9.23 -1.08 15.53
CA PHE A 530 -9.35 0.19 16.23
C PHE A 530 -8.96 0.09 17.72
N GLN A 531 -9.57 -0.86 18.43
CA GLN A 531 -9.30 -1.09 19.86
C GLN A 531 -7.81 -1.32 20.16
N ARG A 532 -7.09 -1.99 19.25
CA ARG A 532 -5.67 -2.33 19.41
C ARG A 532 -4.75 -1.26 18.81
N LEU A 533 -5.24 -0.46 17.87
CA LEU A 533 -4.49 0.60 17.21
C LEU A 533 -4.33 1.84 18.10
N VAL A 534 -5.40 2.26 18.79
CA VAL A 534 -5.36 3.48 19.62
C VAL A 534 -4.48 3.36 20.86
N GLN A 535 -4.20 2.13 21.31
CA GLN A 535 -3.34 1.86 22.46
C GLN A 535 -1.87 2.26 22.20
N PRO A 536 -1.18 1.76 21.15
CA PRO A 536 0.15 2.22 20.76
C PRO A 536 0.25 3.71 20.42
N LEU A 537 -0.83 4.34 19.94
CA LEU A 537 -0.87 5.78 19.68
C LEU A 537 -0.85 6.63 20.97
N GLY A 538 -0.94 5.98 22.12
CA GLY A 538 -0.85 6.62 23.41
C GLY A 538 -2.08 7.45 23.78
N VAL A 539 -3.26 7.05 23.31
CA VAL A 539 -4.52 7.72 23.65
C VAL A 539 -5.23 6.93 24.77
N PRO A 540 -5.43 7.50 25.98
CA PRO A 540 -5.01 8.82 26.47
C PRO A 540 -3.61 8.88 27.12
N VAL A 541 -2.86 7.76 27.19
CA VAL A 541 -1.54 7.69 27.86
C VAL A 541 -0.40 7.49 26.85
N ASN A 542 0.45 8.51 26.66
CA ASN A 542 1.65 8.47 25.81
C ASN A 542 2.91 8.71 26.65
N PRO A 543 3.94 7.84 26.62
CA PRO A 543 4.07 6.62 25.81
C PRO A 543 3.20 5.45 26.28
N PRO A 544 2.90 4.47 25.39
CA PRO A 544 2.14 3.28 25.78
C PRO A 544 2.92 2.43 26.80
N SER A 545 2.22 1.88 27.79
CA SER A 545 2.82 0.97 28.79
C SER A 545 3.05 -0.46 28.26
N SER A 546 2.33 -0.84 27.21
CA SER A 546 2.43 -2.15 26.55
C SER A 546 1.90 -2.08 25.13
N LEU A 547 2.46 -2.87 24.23
CA LEU A 547 1.94 -3.09 22.89
C LEU A 547 1.09 -4.36 22.84
N PRO A 548 0.02 -4.39 22.03
CA PRO A 548 -0.78 -5.59 21.87
C PRO A 548 -0.03 -6.65 21.04
N ASP A 549 -0.35 -7.91 21.30
CA ASP A 549 0.19 -9.10 20.60
C ASP A 549 -0.28 -9.25 19.15
N SER A 550 -1.33 -8.52 18.79
CA SER A 550 -2.01 -8.55 17.51
C SER A 550 -2.75 -7.23 17.31
N CYS A 551 -2.94 -6.84 16.06
CA CYS A 551 -3.83 -5.76 15.69
C CYS A 551 -5.31 -6.11 15.85
N THR A 552 -5.70 -7.37 16.03
CA THR A 552 -7.10 -7.78 16.24
C THR A 552 -7.27 -8.56 17.55
N ASP A 553 -8.48 -9.04 17.86
CA ASP A 553 -8.68 -9.89 19.05
C ASP A 553 -8.09 -11.29 18.84
N SER A 554 -6.84 -11.47 19.26
CA SER A 554 -6.12 -12.75 19.19
C SER A 554 -6.78 -13.88 19.99
N GLY A 555 -7.63 -13.57 20.97
CA GLY A 555 -8.39 -14.59 21.72
C GLY A 555 -9.48 -15.25 20.88
N VAL A 556 -9.97 -14.56 19.85
CA VAL A 556 -11.03 -15.04 18.95
C VAL A 556 -10.46 -15.45 17.59
N LEU A 557 -9.60 -14.61 17.04
CA LEU A 557 -9.11 -14.74 15.66
C LEU A 557 -7.76 -15.47 15.58
N GLY A 558 -7.06 -15.65 16.71
CA GLY A 558 -5.72 -16.25 16.73
C GLY A 558 -4.78 -15.55 15.75
N THR A 559 -4.23 -16.32 14.81
CA THR A 559 -3.38 -15.80 13.73
C THR A 559 -4.12 -15.41 12.45
N ARG A 560 -5.43 -15.70 12.35
CA ARG A 560 -6.18 -15.57 11.08
C ARG A 560 -6.23 -14.15 10.54
N LEU A 561 -6.25 -13.15 11.41
CA LEU A 561 -6.27 -11.72 11.04
C LEU A 561 -5.31 -10.91 11.93
N ARG A 562 -4.14 -11.48 12.26
CA ARG A 562 -3.27 -10.92 13.31
C ARG A 562 -2.80 -9.49 13.02
N ASN A 563 -2.67 -9.13 11.75
CA ASN A 563 -2.30 -7.80 11.26
C ASN A 563 -3.49 -7.03 10.65
N GLY A 564 -4.73 -7.49 10.81
CA GLY A 564 -5.93 -6.89 10.20
C GLY A 564 -6.32 -7.52 8.86
N ILE A 565 -7.24 -6.86 8.14
CA ILE A 565 -7.69 -7.25 6.79
C ILE A 565 -7.25 -6.22 5.75
N GLN A 566 -7.21 -6.63 4.48
CA GLN A 566 -7.13 -5.71 3.36
C GLN A 566 -8.41 -5.71 2.53
N ILE A 567 -8.73 -4.57 1.91
CA ILE A 567 -10.01 -4.35 1.20
C ILE A 567 -9.80 -3.93 -0.27
N PHE A 568 -8.68 -4.32 -0.87
CA PHE A 568 -8.42 -4.15 -2.30
C PHE A 568 -7.75 -5.40 -2.89
N PRO A 569 -7.87 -5.61 -4.22
CA PRO A 569 -7.53 -6.87 -4.89
C PRO A 569 -6.09 -7.34 -4.72
N GLY A 570 -5.83 -8.63 -4.92
CA GLY A 570 -4.51 -9.27 -4.82
C GLY A 570 -4.46 -10.53 -3.96
N SER A 571 -5.59 -11.17 -3.65
CA SER A 571 -5.62 -12.42 -2.88
C SER A 571 -6.62 -13.42 -3.44
N VAL A 572 -6.32 -14.70 -3.28
CA VAL A 572 -7.25 -15.80 -3.58
C VAL A 572 -7.15 -16.89 -2.51
N PRO A 573 -8.28 -17.53 -2.15
CA PRO A 573 -8.26 -18.70 -1.29
C PRO A 573 -7.83 -19.95 -2.08
N VAL A 574 -7.10 -20.86 -1.42
CA VAL A 574 -6.51 -22.08 -2.00
C VAL A 574 -7.34 -23.30 -1.58
N TYR A 575 -7.71 -24.13 -2.55
CA TYR A 575 -8.61 -25.26 -2.36
C TYR A 575 -8.01 -26.60 -2.78
N ARG A 576 -8.49 -27.67 -2.13
CA ARG A 576 -8.41 -29.06 -2.62
C ARG A 576 -9.81 -29.61 -2.76
N GLY A 577 -10.25 -29.80 -4.00
CA GLY A 577 -11.67 -29.99 -4.30
C GLY A 577 -12.49 -28.83 -3.75
N LYS A 578 -13.45 -29.10 -2.86
CA LYS A 578 -14.27 -28.07 -2.18
C LYS A 578 -13.77 -27.69 -0.79
N THR A 579 -12.62 -28.21 -0.36
CA THR A 579 -12.06 -27.94 0.96
C THR A 579 -11.06 -26.79 0.88
N LEU A 580 -11.30 -25.71 1.63
CA LEU A 580 -10.34 -24.64 1.83
C LEU A 580 -9.12 -25.18 2.57
N ILE A 581 -7.91 -24.97 2.04
CA ILE A 581 -6.66 -25.46 2.63
C ILE A 581 -5.63 -24.35 2.89
N GLY A 582 -5.89 -23.12 2.45
CA GLY A 582 -5.01 -21.98 2.68
C GLY A 582 -5.40 -20.76 1.84
N GLY A 583 -4.47 -19.82 1.69
CA GLY A 583 -4.67 -18.64 0.86
C GLY A 583 -3.36 -18.00 0.42
N ILE A 584 -3.46 -17.22 -0.65
CA ILE A 584 -2.36 -16.50 -1.29
C ILE A 584 -2.66 -15.01 -1.23
N GLY A 585 -1.64 -14.22 -0.95
CA GLY A 585 -1.73 -12.76 -1.01
C GLY A 585 -0.51 -12.14 -1.68
N ILE A 586 -0.79 -11.16 -2.54
CA ILE A 586 0.17 -10.49 -3.42
C ILE A 586 0.01 -8.98 -3.27
N SER A 587 1.11 -8.27 -3.14
CA SER A 587 1.09 -6.81 -3.16
C SER A 587 2.38 -6.20 -3.65
N GLY A 588 2.28 -5.22 -4.54
CA GLY A 588 3.41 -4.36 -4.89
C GLY A 588 3.34 -3.67 -6.25
N ASP A 589 2.40 -4.07 -7.11
CA ASP A 589 2.15 -3.39 -8.40
C ASP A 589 0.67 -2.94 -8.49
N GLY A 590 0.15 -2.73 -9.70
CA GLY A 590 -1.27 -2.45 -9.89
C GLY A 590 -2.17 -3.59 -9.40
N VAL A 591 -3.37 -3.27 -8.91
CA VAL A 591 -4.27 -4.27 -8.28
C VAL A 591 -4.73 -5.38 -9.23
N ASP A 592 -4.77 -5.10 -10.53
CA ASP A 592 -5.08 -6.14 -11.53
C ASP A 592 -3.85 -7.02 -11.79
N GLN A 593 -2.63 -6.49 -11.72
CA GLN A 593 -1.40 -7.29 -11.73
C GLN A 593 -1.34 -8.20 -10.51
N ASP A 594 -1.65 -7.69 -9.31
CA ASP A 594 -1.66 -8.48 -8.08
C ASP A 594 -2.66 -9.64 -8.17
N ASP A 595 -3.88 -9.40 -8.68
CA ASP A 595 -4.90 -10.43 -8.91
C ASP A 595 -4.46 -11.49 -9.91
N LEU A 596 -3.92 -11.07 -11.05
CA LEU A 596 -3.37 -11.99 -12.04
C LEU A 596 -2.30 -12.88 -11.40
N ILE A 597 -1.34 -12.29 -10.69
CA ILE A 597 -0.22 -13.01 -10.11
C ILE A 597 -0.72 -14.03 -9.07
N ALA A 598 -1.70 -13.65 -8.24
CA ALA A 598 -2.30 -14.54 -7.25
C ALA A 598 -3.04 -15.72 -7.90
N PHE A 599 -3.93 -15.41 -8.86
CA PHE A 599 -4.88 -16.38 -9.42
C PHE A 599 -4.28 -17.24 -10.52
N TYR A 600 -3.52 -16.64 -11.45
CA TYR A 600 -2.85 -17.38 -12.51
C TYR A 600 -1.68 -18.20 -11.96
N GLY A 601 -0.90 -17.67 -11.02
CA GLY A 601 0.19 -18.42 -10.38
C GLY A 601 -0.28 -19.64 -9.58
N ALA A 602 -1.51 -19.61 -9.06
CA ALA A 602 -2.12 -20.76 -8.39
C ALA A 602 -2.79 -21.77 -9.36
N SER A 603 -2.97 -21.39 -10.62
CA SER A 603 -3.69 -22.18 -11.62
C SER A 603 -2.86 -23.34 -12.17
N ARG A 604 -3.55 -24.29 -12.82
CA ARG A 604 -2.90 -25.38 -13.56
C ARG A 604 -1.89 -24.85 -14.61
N PRO A 605 -2.23 -23.90 -15.51
CA PRO A 605 -1.26 -23.28 -16.42
C PRO A 605 -0.05 -22.65 -15.72
N GLY A 606 -0.26 -21.94 -14.60
CA GLY A 606 0.82 -21.32 -13.85
C GLY A 606 1.82 -22.35 -13.32
N LEU A 607 1.33 -23.45 -12.73
CA LEU A 607 2.15 -24.54 -12.23
C LEU A 607 2.85 -25.30 -13.37
N ASP A 608 2.20 -25.46 -14.52
CA ASP A 608 2.79 -26.11 -15.70
C ASP A 608 3.92 -25.30 -16.30
N ALA A 609 3.81 -23.96 -16.28
CA ALA A 609 4.84 -23.05 -16.78
C ALA A 609 6.19 -23.20 -16.05
N ILE A 610 6.18 -23.72 -14.82
CA ILE A 610 7.39 -24.04 -14.04
C ILE A 610 7.66 -25.55 -13.93
N GLY A 611 6.98 -26.37 -14.75
CA GLY A 611 7.18 -27.83 -14.82
C GLY A 611 6.60 -28.62 -13.66
N ARG A 612 5.70 -28.06 -12.85
CA ARG A 612 5.08 -28.73 -11.68
C ARG A 612 3.73 -29.39 -12.04
N THR A 613 3.74 -30.26 -13.05
CA THR A 613 2.52 -30.86 -13.65
C THR A 613 1.76 -31.85 -12.75
N GLY A 614 2.40 -32.38 -11.71
CA GLY A 614 1.81 -33.36 -10.78
C GLY A 614 1.33 -32.80 -9.44
N ILE A 615 1.30 -31.48 -9.27
CA ILE A 615 0.95 -30.80 -8.02
C ILE A 615 -0.36 -30.03 -8.19
N GLY A 616 -1.26 -30.11 -7.20
CA GLY A 616 -2.58 -29.47 -7.25
C GLY A 616 -3.58 -30.23 -8.13
N ASP A 617 -4.78 -29.66 -8.28
CA ASP A 617 -5.81 -30.19 -9.17
C ASP A 617 -5.35 -30.18 -10.64
N PRO A 618 -5.64 -31.23 -11.42
CA PRO A 618 -5.21 -31.32 -12.82
C PRO A 618 -5.88 -30.31 -13.76
N ILE A 619 -6.94 -29.63 -13.33
CA ILE A 619 -7.68 -28.64 -14.12
C ILE A 619 -7.51 -27.25 -13.52
N LEU A 620 -7.74 -27.11 -12.21
CA LEU A 620 -7.80 -25.81 -11.54
C LEU A 620 -6.50 -25.41 -10.83
N GLY A 621 -5.54 -26.33 -10.69
CA GLY A 621 -4.41 -26.14 -9.78
C GLY A 621 -4.91 -26.02 -8.34
N PHE A 622 -4.73 -24.87 -7.72
CA PHE A 622 -5.18 -24.58 -6.36
C PHE A 622 -6.35 -23.61 -6.28
N ASN A 623 -6.87 -23.14 -7.43
CA ASN A 623 -7.97 -22.18 -7.45
C ASN A 623 -9.27 -22.79 -6.92
N ALA A 624 -10.09 -21.94 -6.27
CA ALA A 624 -11.43 -22.32 -5.84
C ALA A 624 -12.27 -22.81 -7.03
N PRO A 625 -13.10 -23.87 -6.87
CA PRO A 625 -14.04 -24.30 -7.90
C PRO A 625 -14.97 -23.15 -8.35
N PRO A 626 -15.18 -22.94 -9.67
CA PRO A 626 -15.99 -21.85 -10.17
C PRO A 626 -17.38 -21.74 -9.55
N GLU A 627 -18.02 -22.86 -9.21
CA GLU A 627 -19.39 -22.89 -8.69
C GLU A 627 -19.55 -22.37 -7.24
N ILE A 628 -18.46 -22.25 -6.48
CA ILE A 628 -18.50 -21.74 -5.11
C ILE A 628 -17.96 -20.31 -5.00
N ARG A 629 -17.42 -19.73 -6.08
CA ARG A 629 -16.81 -18.39 -6.04
C ARG A 629 -17.85 -17.31 -5.77
N ALA A 630 -17.44 -16.26 -5.07
CA ALA A 630 -18.29 -15.15 -4.66
C ALA A 630 -18.88 -14.35 -5.83
N ASP A 631 -18.32 -14.44 -7.04
CA ASP A 631 -18.90 -13.89 -8.27
C ASP A 631 -20.14 -14.64 -8.78
N ASN A 632 -20.57 -15.71 -8.12
CA ASN A 632 -21.91 -16.29 -8.29
C ASN A 632 -22.97 -15.66 -7.38
N LEU A 633 -22.55 -14.87 -6.38
CA LEU A 633 -23.46 -14.22 -5.44
C LEU A 633 -24.01 -12.93 -6.04
N GLN A 634 -25.31 -12.73 -5.90
CA GLN A 634 -25.99 -11.51 -6.30
C GLN A 634 -26.04 -10.55 -5.12
N GLY A 635 -25.73 -9.28 -5.36
CA GLY A 635 -25.92 -8.23 -4.37
C GLY A 635 -27.39 -7.76 -4.32
N PRO A 636 -27.68 -6.69 -3.55
CA PRO A 636 -29.03 -6.16 -3.40
C PRO A 636 -29.56 -5.46 -4.67
N ILE A 637 -28.71 -5.26 -5.68
CA ILE A 637 -29.06 -4.66 -6.96
C ILE A 637 -29.15 -5.77 -7.98
N GLU A 638 -30.32 -5.88 -8.63
CA GLU A 638 -30.59 -6.89 -9.65
C GLU A 638 -29.49 -6.87 -10.73
N ASN A 639 -29.06 -8.07 -11.15
CA ASN A 639 -28.01 -8.27 -12.15
C ASN A 639 -26.63 -7.70 -11.78
N THR A 640 -26.39 -7.33 -10.51
CA THR A 640 -25.06 -6.96 -10.02
C THR A 640 -24.47 -8.07 -9.16
N ARG A 641 -23.28 -8.54 -9.55
CA ARG A 641 -22.52 -9.59 -8.85
C ARG A 641 -21.24 -9.01 -8.27
N LEU A 642 -20.70 -9.70 -7.27
CA LEU A 642 -19.32 -9.44 -6.84
C LEU A 642 -18.35 -9.85 -7.94
N ARG A 643 -17.13 -9.29 -7.92
CA ARG A 643 -16.03 -9.73 -8.79
C ARG A 643 -15.10 -10.64 -8.00
N PHE A 644 -14.66 -11.74 -8.60
CA PHE A 644 -13.70 -12.64 -7.97
C PHE A 644 -12.26 -12.22 -8.25
N VAL A 645 -11.88 -12.01 -9.50
CA VAL A 645 -10.56 -11.45 -9.88
C VAL A 645 -10.72 -10.58 -11.13
N ASN A 646 -9.73 -9.73 -11.41
CA ASN A 646 -9.63 -9.01 -12.68
C ASN A 646 -8.20 -9.06 -13.20
N CYS A 647 -7.98 -9.72 -14.33
CA CYS A 647 -6.67 -9.87 -14.93
C CYS A 647 -6.49 -8.86 -16.08
N PRO A 648 -5.30 -8.25 -16.25
CA PRO A 648 -5.01 -7.40 -17.39
C PRO A 648 -5.15 -8.19 -18.71
N GLU A 649 -5.67 -7.52 -19.76
CA GLU A 649 -6.05 -8.18 -21.01
C GLU A 649 -4.88 -8.92 -21.68
N SER A 650 -3.76 -8.24 -21.89
CA SER A 650 -2.51 -8.86 -22.33
C SER A 650 -1.48 -8.58 -21.24
N PRO A 651 -1.21 -9.51 -20.31
CA PRO A 651 -0.41 -9.17 -19.15
C PRO A 651 1.08 -9.45 -19.30
N PHE A 652 1.47 -10.40 -20.15
CA PHE A 652 2.83 -10.95 -20.12
C PHE A 652 3.82 -10.22 -21.03
N ARG A 653 5.02 -9.95 -20.53
CA ARG A 653 6.13 -9.27 -21.22
C ARG A 653 6.73 -10.10 -22.35
N ASP A 654 6.62 -11.41 -22.24
CA ASP A 654 7.24 -12.41 -23.10
C ASP A 654 6.25 -13.13 -24.01
N SER A 655 4.98 -12.70 -24.01
CA SER A 655 3.91 -13.31 -24.80
C SER A 655 2.88 -12.27 -25.25
N SER A 656 2.21 -12.55 -26.38
CA SER A 656 1.08 -11.78 -26.89
C SER A 656 -0.27 -12.38 -26.51
N GLU A 657 -0.30 -13.41 -25.66
CA GLU A 657 -1.54 -14.00 -25.15
C GLU A 657 -2.46 -12.94 -24.50
N GLN A 658 -3.75 -13.16 -24.66
CA GLN A 658 -4.81 -12.33 -24.13
C GLN A 658 -5.77 -13.18 -23.29
N GLN A 659 -6.47 -12.54 -22.35
CA GLN A 659 -7.49 -13.17 -21.51
C GLN A 659 -6.98 -14.45 -20.81
N VAL A 660 -5.76 -14.39 -20.29
CA VAL A 660 -5.06 -15.56 -19.73
C VAL A 660 -5.74 -16.18 -18.51
N CYS A 661 -6.67 -15.45 -17.89
CA CYS A 661 -7.51 -15.94 -16.79
C CYS A 661 -8.88 -16.47 -17.26
N GLY A 662 -9.18 -16.38 -18.56
CA GLY A 662 -10.44 -16.84 -19.14
C GLY A 662 -10.58 -18.36 -19.03
N GLY A 663 -11.70 -18.81 -18.48
CA GLY A 663 -12.00 -20.24 -18.32
C GLY A 663 -11.31 -20.93 -17.13
N LEU A 664 -10.56 -20.19 -16.31
CA LEU A 664 -9.95 -20.70 -15.06
C LEU A 664 -10.89 -20.66 -13.87
#